data_AF-A0A7V4XAP7-F1
#
_entry.id   AF-A0A7V4XAP7-F1
#
_cell.length_a   1.000
_cell.length_b   1.000
_cell.length_c   1.000
_cell.angle_alpha   90.00
_cell.angle_beta   90.00
_cell.angle_gamma   90.00
#
_symmetry.space_group_name_H-M   'P 1'
#
loop_
_entity.id
_entity.type
_entity.pdbx_description
1 polymer ?
#
loop_
_entity_poly.entity_id
_entity_poly.type
_entity_poly.pdbx_seq_one_letter_code
_entity_poly.pdbx_strand_id
1 'polypeptide(L)'
;MKIPIILCLLALVLAPVGAFGAITYDGKSIPTDFLGMLKATQVNATSFGDTLGVGTGSELDQLYVARSATGIYIGITGNLEKNGNAFTIFMETGSGGVTTVPTFSSGPGAVTNLKGSQFDAGFAPNYALTVNHNGTTMWADFVNLTTTGSTYLGSCTVNSGKGDLAGGDGVTQIAFNNFNVAGITDNQTKTAAETQADAATAATGFEAFLPFSDFGIVDPSSLTSIKIMVLLDAGSGWVSNQSLPGFGGQKPAPGQPPCNFADDSKAPGNQYATVDISRPITGSITVDGAAIPTDFAGHLVATQDNYTGWGDKTGEAGSEMDQLFVGQDGTGLQVGITGNLQPTGDMYLLFLQTGPGGSQTLTVPDNVGPNGVLQGMRDTKFDNGFQPNYVLCINAYQGLAYVDLVDLKSGTGRYLGSSNIGGGAGTLNGGDSATGIIVAMDNSNIGGVTETSAANAATATAGTEIYLPYSEIGLASSSVKVMAVLVGSSGYISNQVLPPIPAGSDNLGPGAGNPAVDFSGINGDQFVSIPVSGISYMPLGSVKDAIALPQSSAVMLQSLKVSASFPNDGAYYVQDTTGPFGLLVIDSANQPAEGSCVTVSGFTTTVNNQRALNATQTTVVTPPDSIHIKPAGMGSAVVGKNNTDALVRIWGKVTGWDLGNEAIFYVDDGKGIYDGNVFGYTGIRVLYDFEYYPNVGDCLGVTGISSFKALTDPTTHITTYIPQVRARTLDDISFFPNVY
;
A
#
# COMPACT_ATOMS: atom_id res chain seq x y z
N MET A 1 -44.74 36.23 -25.91
CA MET A 1 -45.15 35.09 -25.05
C MET A 1 -44.43 33.86 -25.56
N LYS A 2 -43.72 33.15 -24.66
CA LYS A 2 -42.96 31.90 -24.82
C LYS A 2 -41.65 31.97 -25.64
N ILE A 3 -40.56 32.12 -24.89
CA ILE A 3 -39.15 31.91 -25.28
C ILE A 3 -38.85 30.40 -25.13
N PRO A 4 -38.14 29.74 -26.06
CA PRO A 4 -37.79 28.34 -25.94
C PRO A 4 -36.58 28.17 -25.01
N ILE A 5 -36.71 27.27 -24.03
CA ILE A 5 -35.61 26.84 -23.16
C ILE A 5 -34.78 25.81 -23.93
N ILE A 6 -33.55 26.20 -24.28
CA ILE A 6 -32.51 25.29 -24.76
C ILE A 6 -31.98 24.55 -23.53
N LEU A 7 -32.24 23.25 -23.47
CA LEU A 7 -31.70 22.35 -22.46
C LEU A 7 -30.24 22.05 -22.84
N CYS A 8 -29.30 22.72 -22.17
CA CYS A 8 -27.87 22.43 -22.29
C CYS A 8 -27.59 21.14 -21.51
N LEU A 9 -27.25 20.05 -22.23
CA LEU A 9 -26.79 18.80 -21.64
C LEU A 9 -25.39 19.04 -21.04
N LEU A 10 -25.28 19.14 -19.73
CA LEU A 10 -23.99 19.19 -19.03
C LEU A 10 -23.47 17.74 -18.95
N ALA A 11 -22.51 17.39 -19.82
CA ALA A 11 -21.78 16.14 -19.73
C ALA A 11 -20.90 16.17 -18.47
N LEU A 12 -21.30 15.44 -17.43
CA LEU A 12 -20.48 15.20 -16.25
C LEU A 12 -19.36 14.24 -16.65
N VAL A 13 -18.16 14.79 -16.88
CA VAL A 13 -16.96 13.99 -17.08
C VAL A 13 -16.59 13.39 -15.71
N LEU A 14 -17.02 12.15 -15.45
CA LEU A 14 -16.53 11.36 -14.33
C LEU A 14 -15.08 10.99 -14.62
N ALA A 15 -14.15 11.69 -13.97
CA ALA A 15 -12.77 11.25 -13.89
C ALA A 15 -12.71 9.93 -13.10
N PRO A 16 -11.90 8.94 -13.51
CA PRO A 16 -11.73 7.70 -12.75
C PRO A 16 -11.09 8.04 -11.41
N VAL A 17 -11.79 7.69 -10.33
CA VAL A 17 -11.29 7.85 -8.96
C VAL A 17 -10.39 6.65 -8.68
N GLY A 18 -9.09 6.90 -8.47
CA GLY A 18 -8.10 5.86 -8.22
C GLY A 18 -8.32 5.16 -6.88
N ALA A 19 -7.86 3.90 -6.78
CA ALA A 19 -7.80 3.17 -5.52
C ALA A 19 -6.90 3.87 -4.49
N PHE A 20 -7.25 3.80 -3.21
CA PHE A 20 -6.48 4.35 -2.10
C PHE A 20 -5.12 3.62 -2.00
N GLY A 21 -4.02 4.32 -2.31
CA GLY A 21 -2.67 3.85 -2.01
C GLY A 21 -2.35 4.02 -0.52
N ALA A 22 -1.23 3.49 -0.04
CA ALA A 22 -0.68 4.00 1.21
C ALA A 22 -0.47 5.52 1.04
N ILE A 23 -0.96 6.33 1.99
CA ILE A 23 -0.78 7.79 1.95
C ILE A 23 0.72 8.06 1.77
N THR A 24 1.06 8.71 0.66
CA THR A 24 2.45 9.01 0.34
C THR A 24 2.75 10.38 0.89
N TYR A 25 3.61 10.48 1.91
CA TYR A 25 3.96 11.78 2.50
C TYR A 25 4.89 12.56 1.59
N ASP A 26 4.31 13.26 0.62
CA ASP A 26 5.04 14.09 -0.33
C ASP A 26 4.39 15.47 -0.55
N GLY A 27 3.24 15.70 0.10
CA GLY A 27 2.42 16.89 0.05
C GLY A 27 1.60 17.02 -1.24
N LYS A 28 1.52 16.00 -2.09
CA LYS A 28 0.83 16.03 -3.39
C LYS A 28 -0.42 15.18 -3.37
N SER A 29 -1.29 15.43 -4.35
CA SER A 29 -2.47 14.62 -4.62
C SER A 29 -3.36 14.39 -3.39
N ILE A 30 -3.34 15.29 -2.40
CA ILE A 30 -3.97 15.12 -1.08
C ILE A 30 -5.45 14.68 -1.20
N PRO A 31 -6.30 15.25 -2.09
CA PRO A 31 -7.67 14.78 -2.25
C PRO A 31 -7.80 13.32 -2.70
N THR A 32 -6.84 12.83 -3.48
CA THR A 32 -6.79 11.43 -3.95
C THR A 32 -6.20 10.52 -2.88
N ASP A 33 -5.13 10.97 -2.22
CA ASP A 33 -4.48 10.24 -1.12
C ASP A 33 -5.39 10.11 0.11
N PHE A 34 -6.36 11.00 0.28
CA PHE A 34 -7.35 11.00 1.36
C PHE A 34 -8.80 10.82 0.85
N LEU A 35 -8.98 10.04 -0.22
CA LEU A 35 -10.29 9.84 -0.82
C LEU A 35 -11.37 9.44 0.22
N GLY A 36 -12.49 10.17 0.24
CA GLY A 36 -13.59 9.95 1.18
C GLY A 36 -13.36 10.48 2.61
N MET A 37 -12.20 11.09 2.88
CA MET A 37 -11.78 11.50 4.23
C MET A 37 -11.82 13.01 4.47
N LEU A 38 -12.51 13.77 3.60
CA LEU A 38 -12.71 15.22 3.74
C LEU A 38 -13.50 15.54 5.02
N LYS A 39 -12.98 16.47 5.84
CA LYS A 39 -13.60 16.90 7.11
C LYS A 39 -14.02 18.36 7.11
N ALA A 40 -13.32 19.21 6.37
CA ALA A 40 -13.71 20.60 6.20
C ALA A 40 -13.24 21.16 4.86
N THR A 41 -14.01 22.12 4.34
CA THR A 41 -13.64 22.93 3.18
C THR A 41 -13.78 24.39 3.59
N GLN A 42 -12.79 25.20 3.22
CA GLN A 42 -12.74 26.61 3.59
C GLN A 42 -13.84 27.40 2.90
N VAL A 43 -14.35 28.40 3.62
CA VAL A 43 -15.47 29.26 3.21
C VAL A 43 -15.07 30.74 3.10
N ASN A 44 -13.86 31.10 3.55
CA ASN A 44 -13.33 32.46 3.53
C ASN A 44 -12.21 32.63 2.51
N ALA A 45 -12.24 33.73 1.75
CA ALA A 45 -11.08 34.20 0.99
C ALA A 45 -9.87 34.40 1.91
N THR A 46 -8.65 34.21 1.42
CA THR A 46 -7.46 34.48 2.23
C THR A 46 -7.22 35.98 2.39
N SER A 47 -6.85 36.41 3.59
CA SER A 47 -6.30 37.77 3.85
C SER A 47 -4.79 37.75 4.06
N PHE A 48 -4.18 36.56 4.05
CA PHE A 48 -2.75 36.35 4.17
C PHE A 48 -2.07 36.17 2.80
N GLY A 49 -2.81 36.38 1.71
CA GLY A 49 -2.32 36.37 0.33
C GLY A 49 -2.53 35.02 -0.37
N ASP A 50 -2.93 35.10 -1.63
CA ASP A 50 -3.06 33.98 -2.58
C ASP A 50 -1.71 33.69 -3.24
N THR A 51 -1.40 32.41 -3.42
CA THR A 51 -0.16 31.96 -4.03
C THR A 51 -0.31 31.78 -5.54
N LEU A 52 0.15 32.75 -6.32
CA LEU A 52 0.36 32.58 -7.78
C LEU A 52 1.69 31.84 -8.14
N GLY A 53 2.39 31.27 -7.16
CA GLY A 53 3.65 30.52 -7.30
C GLY A 53 4.49 30.46 -6.02
N VAL A 54 5.61 29.72 -6.00
CA VAL A 54 6.36 29.39 -4.76
C VAL A 54 6.73 30.57 -3.84
N GLY A 55 6.04 30.65 -2.70
CA GLY A 55 6.52 31.31 -1.49
C GLY A 55 5.98 32.72 -1.19
N THR A 56 4.88 33.13 -1.81
CA THR A 56 4.15 34.37 -1.48
C THR A 56 2.71 34.04 -1.12
N GLY A 57 2.27 34.37 0.10
CA GLY A 57 0.91 34.12 0.56
C GLY A 57 0.74 32.88 1.43
N SER A 58 -0.21 32.92 2.37
CA SER A 58 -0.67 31.74 3.13
C SER A 58 -2.17 31.55 2.95
N GLU A 59 -2.58 30.30 2.75
CA GLU A 59 -3.99 29.94 2.63
C GLU A 59 -4.29 28.51 3.14
N LEU A 60 -5.54 28.31 3.54
CA LEU A 60 -6.11 27.02 3.90
C LEU A 60 -7.28 26.69 2.97
N ASP A 61 -7.26 25.52 2.35
CA ASP A 61 -8.31 25.09 1.42
C ASP A 61 -9.19 23.98 2.01
N GLN A 62 -8.64 22.79 2.20
CA GLN A 62 -9.39 21.62 2.68
C GLN A 62 -8.60 20.84 3.74
N LEU A 63 -9.35 20.25 4.67
CA LEU A 63 -8.84 19.39 5.73
C LEU A 63 -9.34 17.97 5.50
N TYR A 64 -8.41 17.03 5.55
CA TYR A 64 -8.63 15.59 5.48
C TYR A 64 -8.05 14.94 6.73
N VAL A 65 -8.78 13.97 7.28
CA VAL A 65 -8.30 13.21 8.45
C VAL A 65 -8.67 11.75 8.32
N ALA A 66 -7.66 10.89 8.50
CA ALA A 66 -7.76 9.45 8.42
C ALA A 66 -7.11 8.80 9.67
N ARG A 67 -7.50 7.59 10.04
CA ARG A 67 -6.88 6.80 11.14
C ARG A 67 -6.09 5.64 10.55
N SER A 68 -4.95 5.28 11.13
CA SER A 68 -4.28 4.00 10.94
C SER A 68 -4.42 3.11 12.18
N ALA A 69 -3.86 1.90 12.15
CA ALA A 69 -3.78 1.07 13.36
C ALA A 69 -2.98 1.75 14.49
N THR A 70 -2.01 2.59 14.14
CA THR A 70 -0.99 3.12 15.06
C THR A 70 -1.06 4.64 15.26
N GLY A 71 -1.90 5.37 14.52
CA GLY A 71 -2.00 6.82 14.64
C GLY A 71 -3.07 7.44 13.75
N ILE A 72 -2.92 8.73 13.45
CA ILE A 72 -3.79 9.48 12.54
C ILE A 72 -2.98 10.10 11.39
N TYR A 73 -3.61 10.16 10.23
CA TYR A 73 -3.14 10.91 9.07
C TYR A 73 -3.92 12.22 8.97
N ILE A 74 -3.21 13.31 8.67
CA ILE A 74 -3.79 14.62 8.46
C ILE A 74 -3.30 15.13 7.10
N GLY A 75 -4.22 15.53 6.24
CA GLY A 75 -3.94 16.21 4.98
C GLY A 75 -4.57 17.59 4.99
N ILE A 76 -3.82 18.61 4.59
CA ILE A 76 -4.31 19.99 4.49
C ILE A 76 -3.85 20.55 3.15
N THR A 77 -4.79 20.88 2.27
CA THR A 77 -4.46 21.59 1.02
C THR A 77 -4.32 23.09 1.29
N GLY A 78 -3.37 23.73 0.60
CA GLY A 78 -3.04 25.15 0.76
C GLY A 78 -1.53 25.42 0.88
N ASN A 79 -1.17 26.61 1.36
CA ASN A 79 0.22 27.08 1.43
C ASN A 79 0.54 27.95 2.65
N LEU A 80 1.83 28.09 2.92
CA LEU A 80 2.40 28.98 3.93
C LEU A 80 3.48 29.88 3.32
N GLU A 81 3.35 31.19 3.55
CA GLU A 81 4.37 32.17 3.21
C GLU A 81 5.68 31.92 3.98
N LYS A 82 6.81 32.27 3.36
CA LYS A 82 8.17 32.09 3.91
C LYS A 82 8.54 33.11 5.00
N ASN A 83 7.63 33.42 5.92
CA ASN A 83 7.80 34.48 6.92
C ASN A 83 7.49 34.05 8.36
N GLY A 84 7.31 32.75 8.61
CA GLY A 84 6.97 32.22 9.92
C GLY A 84 5.47 32.18 10.23
N ASN A 85 4.62 32.34 9.21
CA ASN A 85 3.24 31.88 9.27
C ASN A 85 3.20 30.36 9.53
N ALA A 86 2.14 29.91 10.19
CA ALA A 86 2.01 28.54 10.65
C ALA A 86 0.59 27.99 10.46
N PHE A 87 0.53 26.67 10.32
CA PHE A 87 -0.68 25.91 10.57
C PHE A 87 -0.61 25.39 12.01
N THR A 88 -1.57 25.81 12.83
CA THR A 88 -1.72 25.31 14.20
C THR A 88 -2.96 24.41 14.26
N ILE A 89 -2.73 23.12 14.47
CA ILE A 89 -3.73 22.06 14.44
C ILE A 89 -4.04 21.64 15.88
N PHE A 90 -5.16 22.08 16.42
CA PHE A 90 -5.64 21.74 17.76
C PHE A 90 -6.43 20.43 17.74
N MET A 91 -6.20 19.56 18.72
CA MET A 91 -6.79 18.24 18.80
C MET A 91 -7.34 17.95 20.21
N GLU A 92 -8.61 17.57 20.28
CA GLU A 92 -9.28 16.99 21.46
C GLU A 92 -9.32 15.47 21.27
N THR A 93 -8.59 14.75 22.11
CA THR A 93 -8.41 13.30 22.01
C THR A 93 -8.98 12.57 23.24
N GLY A 94 -10.05 13.12 23.82
CA GLY A 94 -10.69 12.60 25.03
C GLY A 94 -11.11 13.71 25.99
N SER A 95 -11.29 13.37 27.26
CA SER A 95 -11.61 14.33 28.32
C SER A 95 -10.36 15.06 28.84
N GLY A 96 -10.56 16.19 29.53
CA GLY A 96 -9.49 16.87 30.27
C GLY A 96 -8.67 17.91 29.49
N GLY A 97 -9.12 18.34 28.31
CA GLY A 97 -8.48 19.44 27.58
C GLY A 97 -8.82 20.83 28.11
N VAL A 98 -8.40 21.86 27.39
CA VAL A 98 -8.52 23.27 27.82
C VAL A 98 -9.54 24.03 26.98
N THR A 99 -10.32 24.92 27.59
CA THR A 99 -11.28 25.79 26.88
C THR A 99 -10.70 27.15 26.49
N THR A 100 -9.46 27.42 26.91
CA THR A 100 -8.72 28.65 26.61
C THR A 100 -7.25 28.30 26.49
N VAL A 101 -6.54 28.88 25.52
CA VAL A 101 -5.10 28.66 25.35
C VAL A 101 -4.37 29.14 26.61
N PRO A 102 -3.63 28.27 27.32
CA PRO A 102 -2.98 28.62 28.57
C PRO A 102 -1.73 29.48 28.33
N THR A 103 -1.14 29.96 29.43
CA THR A 103 0.17 30.61 29.37
C THR A 103 1.28 29.56 29.38
N PHE A 104 2.19 29.66 28.43
CA PHE A 104 3.37 28.80 28.32
C PHE A 104 4.62 29.55 28.76
N SER A 105 5.55 28.87 29.41
CA SER A 105 6.88 29.41 29.75
C SER A 105 7.87 29.34 28.58
N SER A 106 7.62 28.46 27.62
CA SER A 106 8.41 28.23 26.41
C SER A 106 7.58 27.45 25.38
N GLY A 107 8.00 27.46 24.11
CA GLY A 107 7.35 26.73 23.03
C GLY A 107 7.22 27.56 21.76
N PRO A 108 6.52 27.04 20.73
CA PRO A 108 6.37 27.70 19.45
C PRO A 108 5.56 29.00 19.57
N GLY A 109 6.04 30.06 18.91
CA GLY A 109 5.41 31.39 18.96
C GLY A 109 3.94 31.39 18.54
N ALA A 110 3.60 30.58 17.53
CA ALA A 110 2.24 30.43 17.01
C ALA A 110 1.25 29.98 18.10
N VAL A 111 1.66 29.09 19.03
CA VAL A 111 0.77 28.65 20.13
C VAL A 111 0.92 29.54 21.36
N THR A 112 2.15 29.85 21.76
CA THR A 112 2.42 30.58 23.02
C THR A 112 1.87 32.01 23.01
N ASN A 113 1.79 32.65 21.83
CA ASN A 113 1.23 33.99 21.69
C ASN A 113 -0.30 34.02 21.55
N LEU A 114 -0.95 32.87 21.36
CA LEU A 114 -2.41 32.75 21.41
C LEU A 114 -2.97 32.76 22.84
N LYS A 115 -2.12 32.89 23.88
CA LYS A 115 -2.53 32.87 25.28
C LYS A 115 -3.81 33.68 25.56
N GLY A 116 -4.74 33.07 26.28
CA GLY A 116 -6.02 33.68 26.61
C GLY A 116 -7.08 33.60 25.50
N SER A 117 -6.77 33.09 24.31
CA SER A 117 -7.77 32.88 23.26
C SER A 117 -8.72 31.74 23.65
N GLN A 118 -10.01 31.95 23.44
CA GLN A 118 -11.09 31.04 23.82
C GLN A 118 -11.51 30.17 22.63
N PHE A 119 -11.59 28.85 22.85
CA PHE A 119 -12.10 27.88 21.88
C PHE A 119 -13.63 27.82 21.89
N ASP A 120 -14.20 27.22 20.84
CA ASP A 120 -15.64 27.02 20.70
C ASP A 120 -16.25 26.22 21.85
N ALA A 121 -17.54 26.47 22.08
CA ALA A 121 -18.31 25.63 22.97
C ALA A 121 -18.28 24.16 22.49
N GLY A 122 -17.93 23.25 23.40
CA GLY A 122 -17.83 21.83 23.09
C GLY A 122 -16.51 21.39 22.46
N PHE A 123 -15.53 22.30 22.31
CA PHE A 123 -14.16 21.96 21.92
C PHE A 123 -13.18 22.32 23.04
N ALA A 124 -12.53 21.30 23.59
CA ALA A 124 -11.55 21.42 24.65
C ALA A 124 -10.30 20.63 24.24
N PRO A 125 -9.43 21.18 23.37
CA PRO A 125 -8.26 20.45 22.89
C PRO A 125 -7.28 20.12 24.02
N ASN A 126 -6.66 18.95 23.90
CA ASN A 126 -5.58 18.50 24.77
C ASN A 126 -4.21 18.85 24.18
N TYR A 127 -4.12 18.81 22.86
CA TYR A 127 -2.87 18.88 22.11
C TYR A 127 -2.96 19.89 20.96
N ALA A 128 -1.79 20.36 20.51
CA ALA A 128 -1.65 21.05 19.25
C ALA A 128 -0.41 20.55 18.51
N LEU A 129 -0.51 20.37 17.20
CA LEU A 129 0.63 20.31 16.29
C LEU A 129 0.76 21.66 15.62
N THR A 130 1.93 22.29 15.67
CA THR A 130 2.17 23.52 14.91
C THR A 130 3.29 23.32 13.92
N VAL A 131 3.08 23.82 12.71
CA VAL A 131 4.00 23.69 11.60
C VAL A 131 4.19 25.06 10.98
N ASN A 132 5.41 25.58 11.05
CA ASN A 132 5.76 26.89 10.50
C ASN A 132 6.81 26.76 9.39
N HIS A 133 6.80 27.73 8.48
CA HIS A 133 7.68 27.75 7.32
C HIS A 133 8.47 29.06 7.24
N ASN A 134 9.78 28.94 7.01
CA ASN A 134 10.69 30.07 6.77
C ASN A 134 11.83 29.61 5.85
N GLY A 135 12.09 30.39 4.80
CA GLY A 135 13.08 30.02 3.78
C GLY A 135 12.68 28.78 2.98
N THR A 136 13.40 27.67 3.15
CA THR A 136 13.16 26.38 2.49
C THR A 136 12.84 25.27 3.48
N THR A 137 12.70 25.61 4.75
CA THR A 137 12.58 24.64 5.84
C THR A 137 11.26 24.84 6.55
N MET A 138 10.62 23.73 6.85
CA MET A 138 9.49 23.67 7.76
C MET A 138 9.93 23.06 9.08
N TRP A 139 9.37 23.56 10.18
CA TRP A 139 9.60 23.05 11.53
C TRP A 139 8.28 22.63 12.13
N ALA A 140 8.31 21.55 12.90
CA ALA A 140 7.14 21.01 13.57
C ALA A 140 7.39 20.90 15.08
N ASP A 141 6.40 21.34 15.85
CA ASP A 141 6.38 21.23 17.30
C ASP A 141 5.06 20.61 17.76
N PHE A 142 5.15 19.62 18.65
CA PHE A 142 4.00 19.05 19.34
C PHE A 142 3.83 19.70 20.71
N VAL A 143 2.64 20.20 21.00
CA VAL A 143 2.34 20.96 22.21
C VAL A 143 1.28 20.24 23.01
N ASN A 144 1.55 20.00 24.29
CA ASN A 144 0.56 19.54 25.24
C ASN A 144 -0.03 20.76 25.96
N LEU A 145 -1.29 21.08 25.66
CA LEU A 145 -1.97 22.24 26.22
C LEU A 145 -2.30 22.05 27.71
N THR A 146 -2.45 20.80 28.16
CA THR A 146 -2.81 20.51 29.56
C THR A 146 -1.62 20.65 30.51
N THR A 147 -0.43 20.20 30.08
CA THR A 147 0.81 20.30 30.86
C THR A 147 1.63 21.54 30.53
N THR A 148 1.23 22.30 29.51
CA THR A 148 1.92 23.47 28.97
C THR A 148 3.35 23.17 28.49
N GLY A 149 3.61 21.93 28.07
CA GLY A 149 4.89 21.49 27.52
C GLY A 149 4.89 21.45 26.00
N SER A 150 6.07 21.58 25.39
CA SER A 150 6.26 21.42 23.94
C SER A 150 7.46 20.52 23.64
N THR A 151 7.34 19.70 22.61
CA THR A 151 8.37 18.84 22.07
C THR A 151 8.64 19.24 20.62
N TYR A 152 9.89 19.54 20.30
CA TYR A 152 10.31 19.77 18.92
C TYR A 152 10.34 18.41 18.19
N LEU A 153 9.52 18.27 17.16
CA LEU A 153 9.39 17.02 16.39
C LEU A 153 10.40 16.93 15.25
N GLY A 154 11.08 18.03 14.92
CA GLY A 154 12.08 18.07 13.84
C GLY A 154 11.72 19.05 12.73
N SER A 155 12.48 18.94 11.65
CA SER A 155 12.32 19.79 10.47
C SER A 155 12.50 19.00 9.19
N CYS A 156 11.86 19.41 8.11
CA CYS A 156 12.18 18.89 6.78
C CYS A 156 12.27 20.02 5.75
N THR A 157 12.81 19.68 4.58
CA THR A 157 12.89 20.63 3.47
C THR A 157 11.53 20.69 2.79
N VAL A 158 10.96 21.88 2.66
CA VAL A 158 9.70 22.09 1.94
C VAL A 158 9.88 21.68 0.49
N ASN A 159 8.87 21.02 -0.08
CA ASN A 159 8.85 20.47 -1.44
C ASN A 159 9.86 19.34 -1.71
N SER A 160 10.36 18.68 -0.66
CA SER A 160 11.32 17.58 -0.82
C SER A 160 10.71 16.28 -1.34
N GLY A 161 9.38 16.14 -1.26
CA GLY A 161 8.67 14.91 -1.62
C GLY A 161 8.95 13.74 -0.67
N LYS A 162 9.30 14.02 0.59
CA LYS A 162 9.58 13.02 1.63
C LYS A 162 8.99 13.47 2.97
N GLY A 163 8.58 12.50 3.77
CA GLY A 163 8.01 12.71 5.11
C GLY A 163 9.00 12.67 6.28
N ASP A 164 10.30 12.41 6.03
CA ASP A 164 11.28 12.22 7.12
C ASP A 164 11.69 13.55 7.76
N LEU A 165 11.56 13.63 9.10
CA LEU A 165 11.99 14.80 9.88
C LEU A 165 13.45 14.67 10.34
N ALA A 166 14.29 15.63 9.93
CA ALA A 166 15.63 15.80 10.48
C ALA A 166 15.56 16.20 11.95
N GLY A 167 16.20 15.40 12.81
CA GLY A 167 16.18 15.57 14.26
C GLY A 167 14.88 15.11 14.93
N GLY A 168 14.00 14.41 14.20
CA GLY A 168 12.76 13.89 14.74
C GLY A 168 12.87 12.58 15.48
N ASP A 169 11.73 12.11 15.98
CA ASP A 169 11.58 10.89 16.77
C ASP A 169 11.71 9.58 15.97
N GLY A 170 11.75 9.66 14.64
CA GLY A 170 11.82 8.53 13.72
C GLY A 170 10.49 7.80 13.50
N VAL A 171 9.38 8.34 14.00
CA VAL A 171 8.03 7.76 13.89
C VAL A 171 7.05 8.75 13.27
N THR A 172 7.12 10.01 13.69
CA THR A 172 6.34 11.10 13.10
C THR A 172 6.83 11.39 11.69
N GLN A 173 5.90 11.41 10.73
CA GLN A 173 6.20 11.73 9.34
C GLN A 173 5.45 12.98 8.93
N ILE A 174 6.15 13.95 8.35
CA ILE A 174 5.58 15.22 7.92
C ILE A 174 6.19 15.61 6.58
N ALA A 175 5.34 15.89 5.61
CA ALA A 175 5.70 16.44 4.31
C ALA A 175 4.92 17.73 4.04
N PHE A 176 5.51 18.63 3.27
CA PHE A 176 4.82 19.82 2.80
C PHE A 176 5.23 20.16 1.39
N ASN A 177 4.23 20.19 0.52
CA ASN A 177 4.35 20.75 -0.80
C ASN A 177 3.64 22.10 -0.84
N ASN A 178 4.46 23.15 -0.83
CA ASN A 178 4.06 24.54 -0.85
C ASN A 178 4.02 25.11 -2.28
N PHE A 179 3.70 24.27 -3.27
CA PHE A 179 3.47 24.66 -4.68
C PHE A 179 1.97 24.76 -5.03
N ASN A 180 1.09 24.93 -4.03
CA ASN A 180 -0.33 25.16 -4.28
C ASN A 180 -0.51 26.44 -5.11
N VAL A 181 -1.20 26.32 -6.24
CA VAL A 181 -1.53 27.44 -7.17
C VAL A 181 -3.01 27.44 -7.57
N ALA A 182 -3.78 26.54 -6.98
CA ALA A 182 -5.21 26.35 -7.18
C ALA A 182 -5.83 26.26 -5.79
N GLY A 183 -7.04 26.75 -5.62
CA GLY A 183 -7.59 26.95 -4.28
C GLY A 183 -8.17 28.34 -4.15
N ILE A 184 -8.34 28.71 -2.90
CA ILE A 184 -8.91 29.98 -2.50
C ILE A 184 -8.04 31.14 -2.94
N THR A 185 -8.69 32.25 -3.24
CA THR A 185 -8.03 33.48 -3.65
C THR A 185 -8.21 34.58 -2.60
N ASP A 186 -7.51 35.69 -2.74
CA ASP A 186 -7.71 36.89 -1.91
C ASP A 186 -9.00 37.67 -2.25
N ASN A 187 -9.80 37.16 -3.18
CA ASN A 187 -11.03 37.79 -3.65
C ASN A 187 -12.16 37.71 -2.60
N GLN A 188 -12.21 38.73 -1.76
CA GLN A 188 -13.22 38.92 -0.71
C GLN A 188 -14.67 39.11 -1.24
N THR A 189 -14.87 39.21 -2.56
CA THR A 189 -16.22 39.38 -3.15
C THR A 189 -16.93 38.07 -3.46
N LYS A 190 -16.20 36.94 -3.42
CA LYS A 190 -16.79 35.61 -3.66
C LYS A 190 -17.72 35.20 -2.51
N THR A 191 -18.82 34.55 -2.86
CA THR A 191 -19.70 33.89 -1.90
C THR A 191 -19.00 32.70 -1.25
N ALA A 192 -19.48 32.26 -0.09
CA ALA A 192 -18.93 31.09 0.59
C ALA A 192 -18.95 29.82 -0.30
N ALA A 193 -19.98 29.64 -1.12
CA ALA A 193 -20.08 28.50 -2.04
C ALA A 193 -19.06 28.59 -3.19
N GLU A 194 -18.80 29.78 -3.72
CA GLU A 194 -17.76 29.98 -4.74
C GLU A 194 -16.37 29.74 -4.14
N THR A 195 -16.12 30.23 -2.92
CA THR A 195 -14.87 29.99 -2.19
C THR A 195 -14.67 28.51 -1.88
N GLN A 196 -15.73 27.77 -1.51
CA GLN A 196 -15.65 26.32 -1.33
C GLN A 196 -15.35 25.58 -2.64
N ALA A 197 -15.92 26.03 -3.75
CA ALA A 197 -15.64 25.46 -5.06
C ALA A 197 -14.18 25.70 -5.47
N ASP A 198 -13.62 26.88 -5.18
CA ASP A 198 -12.21 27.16 -5.38
C ASP A 198 -11.33 26.25 -4.51
N ALA A 199 -11.61 26.17 -3.21
CA ALA A 199 -10.88 25.34 -2.25
C ALA A 199 -10.80 23.88 -2.68
N ALA A 200 -11.88 23.36 -3.28
CA ALA A 200 -11.94 21.98 -3.79
C ALA A 200 -11.00 21.71 -4.98
N THR A 201 -10.40 22.73 -5.58
CA THR A 201 -9.42 22.59 -6.67
C THR A 201 -7.98 22.44 -6.18
N ALA A 202 -7.71 22.74 -4.91
CA ALA A 202 -6.39 22.61 -4.31
C ALA A 202 -6.03 21.13 -4.11
N ALA A 203 -4.82 20.74 -4.52
CA ALA A 203 -4.37 19.35 -4.49
C ALA A 203 -3.02 19.13 -3.79
N THR A 204 -2.36 20.20 -3.39
CA THR A 204 -1.05 20.15 -2.73
C THR A 204 -1.09 20.90 -1.41
N GLY A 205 -0.24 20.49 -0.47
CA GLY A 205 -0.14 21.15 0.82
C GLY A 205 0.59 20.28 1.83
N PHE A 206 0.10 20.32 3.06
CA PHE A 206 0.69 19.67 4.23
C PHE A 206 0.11 18.28 4.45
N GLU A 207 0.98 17.32 4.75
CA GLU A 207 0.60 15.96 5.15
C GLU A 207 1.39 15.53 6.38
N ALA A 208 0.72 14.83 7.30
CA ALA A 208 1.37 14.28 8.47
C ALA A 208 0.78 12.93 8.88
N PHE A 209 1.64 12.08 9.46
CA PHE A 209 1.25 10.98 10.32
C PHE A 209 1.72 11.26 11.74
N LEU A 210 0.77 11.16 12.67
CA LEU A 210 1.00 11.32 14.10
C LEU A 210 0.66 10.01 14.82
N PRO A 211 1.63 9.35 15.47
CA PRO A 211 1.38 8.10 16.18
C PRO A 211 0.54 8.35 17.45
N PHE A 212 -0.31 7.38 17.82
CA PHE A 212 -1.15 7.44 19.01
C PHE A 212 -0.35 7.64 20.32
N SER A 213 0.91 7.17 20.33
CA SER A 213 1.83 7.38 21.44
C SER A 213 2.06 8.85 21.78
N ASP A 214 2.05 9.75 20.79
CA ASP A 214 2.34 11.18 21.00
C ASP A 214 1.20 11.87 21.76
N PHE A 215 -0.01 11.35 21.60
CA PHE A 215 -1.21 11.78 22.31
C PHE A 215 -1.38 11.09 23.67
N GLY A 216 -0.40 10.28 24.11
CA GLY A 216 -0.54 9.46 25.32
C GLY A 216 -1.66 8.42 25.23
N ILE A 217 -2.10 8.08 24.02
CA ILE A 217 -3.12 7.06 23.78
C ILE A 217 -2.44 5.70 23.74
N VAL A 218 -2.60 4.93 24.82
CA VAL A 218 -2.00 3.59 24.95
C VAL A 218 -2.91 2.50 24.37
N ASP A 219 -4.23 2.73 24.34
CA ASP A 219 -5.22 1.84 23.73
C ASP A 219 -6.19 2.64 22.83
N PRO A 220 -5.95 2.67 21.51
CA PRO A 220 -6.78 3.41 20.57
C PRO A 220 -8.14 2.77 20.31
N SER A 221 -8.46 1.60 20.90
CA SER A 221 -9.81 1.02 20.86
C SER A 221 -10.80 1.74 21.78
N SER A 222 -10.28 2.48 22.77
CA SER A 222 -11.09 3.26 23.72
C SER A 222 -11.56 4.61 23.17
N LEU A 223 -11.03 5.03 22.01
CA LEU A 223 -11.35 6.30 21.36
C LEU A 223 -12.23 6.09 20.14
N THR A 224 -13.43 6.65 20.19
CA THR A 224 -14.38 6.62 19.08
C THR A 224 -14.32 7.86 18.20
N SER A 225 -13.81 8.98 18.71
CA SER A 225 -13.67 10.21 17.94
C SER A 225 -12.56 11.13 18.46
N ILE A 226 -12.07 11.99 17.56
CA ILE A 226 -11.20 13.15 17.85
C ILE A 226 -11.90 14.38 17.31
N LYS A 227 -11.81 15.52 18.00
CA LYS A 227 -12.18 16.80 17.39
C LYS A 227 -10.94 17.56 16.97
N ILE A 228 -10.97 18.17 15.80
CA ILE A 228 -9.82 18.85 15.23
C ILE A 228 -10.18 20.24 14.71
N MET A 229 -9.30 21.20 14.92
CA MET A 229 -9.37 22.56 14.39
C MET A 229 -8.02 22.88 13.77
N VAL A 230 -7.99 23.36 12.53
CA VAL A 230 -6.79 23.97 11.94
C VAL A 230 -6.96 25.47 11.94
N LEU A 231 -5.96 26.17 12.47
CA LEU A 231 -5.88 27.63 12.45
C LEU A 231 -4.70 28.07 11.60
N LEU A 232 -4.91 29.04 10.72
CA LEU A 232 -3.82 29.76 10.07
C LEU A 232 -3.45 30.96 10.94
N ASP A 233 -2.22 30.97 11.44
CA ASP A 233 -1.70 32.01 12.33
C ASP A 233 -0.25 32.36 12.00
N ALA A 234 0.35 33.23 12.81
CA ALA A 234 1.75 33.63 12.70
C ALA A 234 2.49 33.41 14.01
N GLY A 235 3.82 33.32 13.95
CA GLY A 235 4.66 33.24 15.15
C GLY A 235 4.46 34.37 16.18
N SER A 236 3.88 35.52 15.76
CA SER A 236 3.48 36.63 16.65
C SER A 236 2.16 36.39 17.41
N GLY A 237 1.45 35.30 17.10
CA GLY A 237 0.10 34.99 17.55
C GLY A 237 -1.00 35.61 16.69
N TRP A 238 -0.69 36.41 15.66
CA TRP A 238 -1.72 37.02 14.82
C TRP A 238 -2.52 35.94 14.08
N VAL A 239 -3.84 35.98 14.24
CA VAL A 239 -4.76 34.98 13.67
C VAL A 239 -5.32 35.45 12.33
N SER A 240 -5.19 34.62 11.29
CA SER A 240 -5.77 34.86 9.97
C SER A 240 -7.29 34.76 10.00
N ASN A 241 -7.94 35.22 8.93
CA ASN A 241 -9.37 35.04 8.72
C ASN A 241 -9.76 33.63 8.24
N GLN A 242 -8.88 32.65 8.40
CA GLN A 242 -9.06 31.28 7.94
C GLN A 242 -8.82 30.27 9.06
N SER A 243 -9.75 29.34 9.16
CA SER A 243 -9.67 28.11 9.96
C SER A 243 -10.28 26.95 9.15
N LEU A 244 -10.06 25.71 9.57
CA LEU A 244 -10.76 24.54 9.06
C LEU A 244 -11.31 23.71 10.24
N PRO A 245 -12.64 23.59 10.39
CA PRO A 245 -13.71 24.31 9.68
C PRO A 245 -13.63 25.85 9.75
N GLY A 246 -14.15 26.54 8.72
CA GLY A 246 -13.98 27.99 8.53
C GLY A 246 -14.96 28.89 9.28
N PHE A 247 -14.62 30.19 9.37
CA PHE A 247 -15.38 31.21 10.10
C PHE A 247 -16.67 31.68 9.40
N GLY A 248 -17.44 30.80 8.75
CA GLY A 248 -18.77 31.14 8.26
C GLY A 248 -18.87 32.16 7.11
N GLY A 249 -17.83 32.31 6.29
CA GLY A 249 -17.86 33.08 5.03
C GLY A 249 -17.43 34.53 5.13
N GLN A 250 -16.37 34.91 4.39
CA GLN A 250 -15.86 36.29 4.20
C GLN A 250 -15.75 37.14 5.49
N LYS A 251 -15.38 36.51 6.61
CA LYS A 251 -15.13 37.24 7.87
C LYS A 251 -13.76 37.92 7.84
N PRO A 252 -13.58 39.05 8.55
CA PRO A 252 -12.28 39.64 8.76
C PRO A 252 -11.43 38.76 9.70
N ALA A 253 -10.12 38.98 9.68
CA ALA A 253 -9.19 38.30 10.59
C ALA A 253 -9.56 38.60 12.06
N PRO A 254 -9.59 37.58 12.95
CA PRO A 254 -9.70 37.80 14.40
C PRO A 254 -8.58 38.69 14.94
N GLY A 255 -7.38 38.62 14.33
CA GLY A 255 -6.27 39.52 14.59
C GLY A 255 -5.42 39.11 15.81
N GLN A 256 -5.01 40.09 16.62
CA GLN A 256 -4.14 39.85 17.76
C GLN A 256 -4.90 39.16 18.92
N PRO A 257 -4.32 38.13 19.57
CA PRO A 257 -4.87 37.48 20.74
C PRO A 257 -5.06 38.41 21.95
N PRO A 258 -5.99 38.09 22.87
CA PRO A 258 -6.83 36.89 22.88
C PRO A 258 -7.98 36.98 21.86
N CYS A 259 -8.15 35.93 21.06
CA CYS A 259 -9.28 35.78 20.15
C CYS A 259 -10.39 34.96 20.83
N ASN A 260 -11.65 35.23 20.51
CA ASN A 260 -12.78 34.43 21.01
C ASN A 260 -13.48 33.75 19.83
N PHE A 261 -13.26 32.44 19.67
CA PHE A 261 -13.88 31.65 18.61
C PHE A 261 -15.34 31.28 18.96
N ALA A 262 -15.69 31.21 20.25
CA ALA A 262 -17.07 31.00 20.68
C ALA A 262 -18.02 32.21 20.44
N ASP A 263 -17.51 33.33 19.91
CA ASP A 263 -18.34 34.46 19.50
C ASP A 263 -18.84 34.27 18.07
N ASP A 264 -20.08 33.77 17.93
CA ASP A 264 -20.77 33.56 16.65
C ASP A 264 -20.79 34.81 15.74
N SER A 265 -20.64 36.02 16.27
CA SER A 265 -20.55 37.23 15.42
C SER A 265 -19.23 37.29 14.65
N LYS A 266 -18.17 36.71 15.21
CA LYS A 266 -16.81 36.65 14.68
C LYS A 266 -16.56 35.35 13.92
N ALA A 267 -17.01 34.24 14.48
CA ALA A 267 -16.76 32.90 13.98
C ALA A 267 -18.04 32.05 14.06
N PRO A 268 -19.02 32.27 13.15
CA PRO A 268 -20.27 31.53 13.15
C PRO A 268 -20.06 30.02 12.99
N GLY A 269 -20.76 29.24 13.82
CA GLY A 269 -20.70 27.79 13.80
C GLY A 269 -19.49 27.22 14.53
N ASN A 270 -19.26 25.91 14.41
CA ASN A 270 -18.11 25.27 15.05
C ASN A 270 -16.90 25.31 14.11
N GLN A 271 -15.77 25.80 14.60
CA GLN A 271 -14.46 25.75 13.95
C GLN A 271 -13.67 24.49 14.33
N TYR A 272 -14.37 23.44 14.75
CA TYR A 272 -13.81 22.10 14.88
C TYR A 272 -14.66 21.09 14.11
N ALA A 273 -13.99 20.09 13.53
CA ALA A 273 -14.63 18.91 12.94
C ALA A 273 -14.51 17.74 13.91
N THR A 274 -15.61 17.01 14.13
CA THR A 274 -15.57 15.71 14.80
C THR A 274 -15.19 14.64 13.79
N VAL A 275 -14.10 13.94 14.05
CA VAL A 275 -13.58 12.86 13.23
C VAL A 275 -13.89 11.55 13.94
N ASP A 276 -14.68 10.69 13.31
CA ASP A 276 -14.81 9.29 13.73
C ASP A 276 -13.46 8.59 13.55
N ILE A 277 -12.92 8.09 14.65
CA ILE A 277 -11.70 7.30 14.67
C ILE A 277 -11.93 5.95 15.33
N SER A 278 -13.16 5.47 15.44
CA SER A 278 -13.49 4.20 16.09
C SER A 278 -12.87 2.98 15.41
N ARG A 279 -12.48 3.10 14.13
CA ARG A 279 -11.86 2.05 13.33
C ARG A 279 -10.69 2.62 12.53
N PRO A 280 -9.56 1.90 12.43
CA PRO A 280 -8.51 2.29 11.50
C PRO A 280 -9.04 2.26 10.07
N ILE A 281 -8.59 3.20 9.25
CA ILE A 281 -8.65 3.09 7.79
C ILE A 281 -7.54 2.11 7.41
N THR A 282 -7.87 0.85 7.62
CA THR A 282 -7.42 -0.29 6.84
C THR A 282 -8.71 -0.79 6.26
N GLY A 283 -9.02 -0.45 4.99
CA GLY A 283 -10.32 -0.62 4.33
C GLY A 283 -11.29 -1.59 5.03
N SER A 284 -11.98 -1.16 6.07
CA SER A 284 -12.91 -2.04 6.76
C SER A 284 -14.28 -1.49 6.43
N ILE A 285 -14.83 -2.03 5.34
CA ILE A 285 -16.27 -1.98 5.08
C ILE A 285 -17.02 -2.40 6.36
N THR A 286 -18.19 -1.81 6.57
CA THR A 286 -19.16 -2.45 7.46
C THR A 286 -19.53 -3.76 6.76
N VAL A 287 -19.39 -4.91 7.44
CA VAL A 287 -19.85 -6.20 6.89
C VAL A 287 -21.17 -6.51 7.56
N ASP A 288 -22.25 -5.98 7.00
CA ASP A 288 -23.61 -6.11 7.52
C ASP A 288 -24.64 -6.56 6.46
N GLY A 289 -24.27 -6.56 5.18
CA GLY A 289 -25.06 -6.98 4.03
C GLY A 289 -25.94 -5.86 3.46
N ALA A 290 -25.98 -4.69 4.09
CA ALA A 290 -26.81 -3.56 3.71
C ALA A 290 -25.95 -2.49 3.00
N ALA A 291 -26.61 -1.52 2.35
CA ALA A 291 -25.99 -0.34 1.74
C ALA A 291 -24.73 -0.57 0.87
N ILE A 292 -24.54 -1.77 0.31
CA ILE A 292 -23.32 -2.24 -0.36
C ILE A 292 -22.73 -1.22 -1.36
N PRO A 293 -23.51 -0.57 -2.26
CA PRO A 293 -22.92 0.41 -3.18
C PRO A 293 -22.27 1.62 -2.48
N THR A 294 -22.74 1.96 -1.28
CA THR A 294 -22.19 3.03 -0.44
C THR A 294 -20.95 2.55 0.32
N ASP A 295 -21.01 1.35 0.92
CA ASP A 295 -19.88 0.76 1.65
C ASP A 295 -18.68 0.48 0.74
N PHE A 296 -18.97 0.16 -0.53
CA PHE A 296 -17.99 -0.09 -1.59
C PHE A 296 -17.89 1.04 -2.62
N ALA A 297 -18.10 2.29 -2.20
CA ALA A 297 -18.02 3.44 -3.11
C ALA A 297 -16.69 3.43 -3.89
N GLY A 298 -16.78 3.39 -5.23
CA GLY A 298 -15.61 3.33 -6.14
C GLY A 298 -15.06 1.93 -6.42
N HIS A 299 -15.64 0.87 -5.84
CA HIS A 299 -15.18 -0.51 -5.96
C HIS A 299 -16.11 -1.43 -6.78
N LEU A 300 -17.02 -0.86 -7.59
CA LEU A 300 -17.84 -1.63 -8.52
C LEU A 300 -16.97 -2.25 -9.62
N VAL A 301 -17.02 -3.58 -9.78
CA VAL A 301 -16.19 -4.31 -10.75
C VAL A 301 -17.02 -5.07 -11.78
N ALA A 302 -18.29 -5.36 -11.50
CA ALA A 302 -19.21 -5.87 -12.50
C ALA A 302 -20.66 -5.51 -12.18
N THR A 303 -21.47 -5.33 -13.21
CA THR A 303 -22.93 -5.17 -13.14
C THR A 303 -23.56 -6.19 -14.06
N GLN A 304 -24.61 -6.83 -13.60
CA GLN A 304 -25.35 -7.82 -14.38
C GLN A 304 -25.98 -7.15 -15.60
N ASP A 305 -25.85 -7.79 -16.76
CA ASP A 305 -26.52 -7.36 -17.99
C ASP A 305 -27.55 -8.39 -18.50
N ASN A 306 -27.69 -9.52 -17.79
CA ASN A 306 -28.63 -10.58 -18.08
C ASN A 306 -29.78 -10.66 -17.06
N TYR A 307 -30.98 -11.03 -17.51
CA TYR A 307 -32.14 -11.24 -16.63
C TYR A 307 -31.91 -12.47 -15.74
N THR A 308 -32.54 -12.53 -14.55
CA THR A 308 -32.45 -13.73 -13.71
C THR A 308 -33.42 -14.81 -14.20
N GLY A 309 -32.93 -16.04 -14.37
CA GLY A 309 -33.81 -17.18 -14.65
C GLY A 309 -34.57 -17.71 -13.42
N TRP A 310 -34.26 -17.23 -12.21
CA TRP A 310 -34.67 -17.83 -10.92
C TRP A 310 -35.54 -16.91 -10.06
N GLY A 311 -36.21 -15.93 -10.67
CA GLY A 311 -37.19 -15.08 -10.02
C GLY A 311 -36.62 -13.81 -9.40
N ASP A 312 -37.41 -12.74 -9.45
CA ASP A 312 -37.18 -11.43 -8.83
C ASP A 312 -37.77 -11.43 -7.40
N LYS A 313 -37.05 -10.88 -6.42
CA LYS A 313 -37.53 -10.84 -5.02
C LYS A 313 -38.68 -9.85 -4.77
N THR A 314 -39.27 -9.21 -5.76
CA THR A 314 -40.54 -8.48 -5.60
C THR A 314 -41.76 -9.40 -5.37
N GLY A 315 -41.66 -10.43 -4.51
CA GLY A 315 -42.75 -11.39 -4.25
C GLY A 315 -42.42 -12.64 -3.42
N GLU A 316 -41.55 -12.54 -2.41
CA GLU A 316 -41.15 -13.61 -1.45
C GLU A 316 -40.41 -14.84 -2.01
N ALA A 317 -40.14 -14.94 -3.32
CA ALA A 317 -39.38 -16.05 -3.89
C ALA A 317 -38.52 -15.62 -5.08
N GLY A 318 -37.21 -15.76 -4.97
CA GLY A 318 -36.28 -15.54 -6.07
C GLY A 318 -34.83 -15.52 -5.61
N SER A 319 -33.94 -16.00 -6.49
CA SER A 319 -32.48 -15.85 -6.34
C SER A 319 -31.97 -15.00 -7.51
N GLU A 320 -31.22 -13.94 -7.21
CA GLU A 320 -30.75 -12.97 -8.20
C GLU A 320 -29.42 -12.35 -7.78
N MET A 321 -28.59 -11.94 -8.74
CA MET A 321 -27.29 -11.36 -8.49
C MET A 321 -27.07 -10.15 -9.39
N ASP A 322 -26.93 -8.97 -8.78
CA ASP A 322 -27.04 -7.68 -9.46
C ASP A 322 -25.71 -7.04 -9.78
N GLN A 323 -24.89 -6.78 -8.77
CA GLN A 323 -23.60 -6.13 -8.91
C GLN A 323 -22.56 -6.77 -7.99
N LEU A 324 -21.33 -6.79 -8.49
CA LEU A 324 -20.15 -7.27 -7.77
C LEU A 324 -19.26 -6.07 -7.50
N PHE A 325 -18.95 -5.89 -6.22
CA PHE A 325 -18.01 -4.90 -5.72
C PHE A 325 -16.82 -5.63 -5.12
N VAL A 326 -15.61 -5.19 -5.43
CA VAL A 326 -14.39 -5.76 -4.85
C VAL A 326 -13.45 -4.63 -4.43
N GLY A 327 -13.28 -4.51 -3.12
CA GLY A 327 -12.29 -3.68 -2.45
C GLY A 327 -11.15 -4.53 -1.91
N GLN A 328 -10.12 -3.87 -1.40
CA GLN A 328 -9.00 -4.55 -0.76
C GLN A 328 -8.27 -3.60 0.19
N ASP A 329 -7.59 -4.19 1.18
CA ASP A 329 -6.61 -3.50 1.99
C ASP A 329 -5.31 -4.33 2.08
N GLY A 330 -4.34 -3.89 2.89
CA GLY A 330 -3.07 -4.59 3.06
C GLY A 330 -3.14 -5.95 3.74
N THR A 331 -4.32 -6.35 4.23
CA THR A 331 -4.54 -7.55 5.04
C THR A 331 -5.59 -8.50 4.48
N GLY A 332 -6.51 -8.04 3.63
CA GLY A 332 -7.55 -8.87 3.06
C GLY A 332 -8.31 -8.28 1.88
N LEU A 333 -9.09 -9.15 1.23
CA LEU A 333 -10.01 -8.82 0.15
C LEU A 333 -11.39 -8.51 0.73
N GLN A 334 -12.06 -7.49 0.20
CA GLN A 334 -13.42 -7.10 0.55
C GLN A 334 -14.32 -7.36 -0.65
N VAL A 335 -15.45 -8.03 -0.47
CA VAL A 335 -16.37 -8.36 -1.57
C VAL A 335 -17.80 -8.03 -1.18
N GLY A 336 -18.50 -7.30 -2.04
CA GLY A 336 -19.92 -7.01 -1.94
C GLY A 336 -20.64 -7.58 -3.15
N ILE A 337 -21.73 -8.31 -2.93
CA ILE A 337 -22.61 -8.84 -3.96
C ILE A 337 -24.01 -8.36 -3.66
N THR A 338 -24.55 -7.45 -4.47
CA THR A 338 -25.96 -7.06 -4.34
C THR A 338 -26.86 -8.11 -4.99
N GLY A 339 -28.05 -8.27 -4.42
CA GLY A 339 -29.04 -9.27 -4.85
C GLY A 339 -29.54 -10.12 -3.70
N ASN A 340 -30.20 -11.23 -4.02
CA ASN A 340 -30.91 -12.05 -3.06
C ASN A 340 -30.68 -13.55 -3.30
N LEU A 341 -30.70 -14.34 -2.21
CA LEU A 341 -30.75 -15.80 -2.27
C LEU A 341 -32.05 -16.33 -1.69
N GLN A 342 -32.73 -17.19 -2.44
CA GLN A 342 -33.87 -17.94 -1.92
C GLN A 342 -33.40 -18.90 -0.80
N PRO A 343 -34.15 -19.03 0.32
CA PRO A 343 -33.76 -19.87 1.46
C PRO A 343 -33.98 -21.39 1.20
N THR A 344 -33.73 -21.84 -0.03
CA THR A 344 -33.91 -23.21 -0.55
C THR A 344 -32.59 -23.96 -0.67
N GLY A 345 -31.47 -23.35 -0.28
CA GLY A 345 -30.13 -23.92 -0.43
C GLY A 345 -29.44 -23.52 -1.75
N ASP A 346 -29.97 -22.53 -2.47
CA ASP A 346 -29.23 -21.82 -3.51
C ASP A 346 -28.01 -21.12 -2.91
N MET A 347 -26.97 -20.96 -3.72
CA MET A 347 -25.66 -20.51 -3.25
C MET A 347 -25.03 -19.49 -4.19
N TYR A 348 -24.33 -18.53 -3.60
CA TYR A 348 -23.26 -17.83 -4.28
C TYR A 348 -21.96 -18.63 -4.13
N LEU A 349 -21.30 -18.88 -5.26
CA LEU A 349 -19.93 -19.36 -5.29
C LEU A 349 -19.02 -18.22 -5.71
N LEU A 350 -18.06 -17.88 -4.85
CA LEU A 350 -17.04 -16.90 -5.13
C LEU A 350 -15.72 -17.61 -5.38
N PHE A 351 -15.35 -17.76 -6.65
CA PHE A 351 -14.09 -18.36 -7.07
C PHE A 351 -12.97 -17.31 -7.01
N LEU A 352 -11.84 -17.70 -6.43
CA LEU A 352 -10.71 -16.81 -6.18
C LEU A 352 -9.43 -17.44 -6.72
N GLN A 353 -8.75 -16.74 -7.62
CA GLN A 353 -7.36 -17.01 -7.97
C GLN A 353 -6.48 -16.02 -7.22
N THR A 354 -5.78 -16.50 -6.21
CA THR A 354 -4.93 -15.70 -5.31
C THR A 354 -3.43 -15.90 -5.60
N GLY A 355 -3.10 -16.85 -6.46
CA GLY A 355 -1.75 -17.13 -6.90
C GLY A 355 -1.68 -18.17 -8.02
N PRO A 356 -0.46 -18.62 -8.39
CA PRO A 356 -0.29 -19.68 -9.37
C PRO A 356 -0.75 -21.06 -8.85
N GLY A 357 -1.03 -21.98 -9.76
CA GLY A 357 -1.32 -23.38 -9.44
C GLY A 357 -2.76 -23.66 -8.97
N GLY A 358 -3.72 -22.83 -9.38
CA GLY A 358 -5.15 -23.17 -9.26
C GLY A 358 -5.60 -24.10 -10.39
N SER A 359 -6.90 -24.36 -10.49
CA SER A 359 -7.44 -25.32 -11.47
C SER A 359 -8.23 -24.64 -12.58
N GLN A 360 -7.85 -24.91 -13.84
CA GLN A 360 -8.60 -24.45 -15.03
C GLN A 360 -9.92 -25.22 -15.22
N THR A 361 -10.05 -26.40 -14.63
CA THR A 361 -11.24 -27.26 -14.68
C THR A 361 -11.63 -27.67 -13.27
N LEU A 362 -12.88 -27.46 -12.88
CA LEU A 362 -13.34 -27.74 -11.53
C LEU A 362 -13.29 -29.25 -11.25
N THR A 363 -12.35 -29.63 -10.39
CA THR A 363 -12.15 -31.01 -9.93
C THR A 363 -12.14 -31.01 -8.41
N VAL A 364 -13.16 -31.61 -7.80
CA VAL A 364 -13.32 -31.63 -6.35
C VAL A 364 -13.66 -33.06 -5.90
N PRO A 365 -12.95 -33.63 -4.90
CA PRO A 365 -13.26 -34.96 -4.35
C PRO A 365 -14.69 -35.09 -3.84
N ASP A 366 -15.20 -36.31 -3.69
CA ASP A 366 -16.52 -36.52 -3.07
C ASP A 366 -16.54 -35.99 -1.63
N ASN A 367 -17.68 -35.41 -1.21
CA ASN A 367 -17.91 -34.87 0.14
C ASN A 367 -17.11 -33.61 0.52
N VAL A 368 -16.53 -32.89 -0.44
CA VAL A 368 -15.85 -31.62 -0.20
C VAL A 368 -16.74 -30.45 -0.60
N GLY A 369 -16.92 -29.49 0.31
CA GLY A 369 -17.87 -28.39 0.16
C GLY A 369 -19.32 -28.78 0.51
N PRO A 370 -20.25 -27.82 0.47
CA PRO A 370 -21.60 -28.03 0.95
C PRO A 370 -22.45 -28.86 -0.04
N ASN A 371 -23.15 -29.87 0.49
CA ASN A 371 -24.29 -30.57 -0.12
C ASN A 371 -24.07 -31.13 -1.54
N GLY A 372 -22.84 -31.47 -1.92
CA GLY A 372 -22.58 -32.05 -3.24
C GLY A 372 -22.56 -31.03 -4.39
N VAL A 373 -22.70 -29.72 -4.11
CA VAL A 373 -22.86 -28.69 -5.15
C VAL A 373 -21.65 -28.60 -6.07
N LEU A 374 -20.44 -28.58 -5.51
CA LEU A 374 -19.22 -28.56 -6.31
C LEU A 374 -19.05 -29.85 -7.14
N GLN A 375 -19.55 -30.98 -6.64
CA GLN A 375 -19.55 -32.25 -7.38
C GLN A 375 -20.57 -32.22 -8.53
N GLY A 376 -21.72 -31.59 -8.31
CA GLY A 376 -22.70 -31.28 -9.35
C GLY A 376 -22.20 -30.28 -10.40
N MET A 377 -21.05 -29.64 -10.18
CA MET A 377 -20.37 -28.76 -11.13
C MET A 377 -19.06 -29.33 -11.71
N ARG A 378 -18.75 -30.61 -11.45
CA ARG A 378 -17.52 -31.26 -11.95
C ARG A 378 -17.34 -31.06 -13.44
N ASP A 379 -16.09 -30.93 -13.85
CA ASP A 379 -15.66 -30.74 -15.23
C ASP A 379 -16.02 -29.37 -15.83
N THR A 380 -16.65 -28.47 -15.06
CA THR A 380 -16.82 -27.06 -15.47
C THR A 380 -15.44 -26.47 -15.77
N LYS A 381 -15.28 -25.90 -16.96
CA LYS A 381 -14.04 -25.27 -17.39
C LYS A 381 -14.16 -23.76 -17.30
N PHE A 382 -13.21 -23.14 -16.60
CA PHE A 382 -13.14 -21.69 -16.41
C PHE A 382 -12.51 -21.00 -17.63
N ASP A 383 -12.69 -19.68 -17.71
CA ASP A 383 -12.10 -18.84 -18.76
C ASP A 383 -10.59 -19.00 -18.90
N ASN A 384 -10.11 -18.79 -20.12
CA ASN A 384 -8.67 -18.75 -20.38
C ASN A 384 -8.01 -17.68 -19.49
N GLY A 385 -7.02 -18.11 -18.70
CA GLY A 385 -6.32 -17.21 -17.80
C GLY A 385 -6.94 -17.08 -16.41
N PHE A 386 -8.06 -17.77 -16.11
CA PHE A 386 -8.61 -17.88 -14.77
C PHE A 386 -8.53 -19.31 -14.23
N GLN A 387 -7.70 -19.51 -13.23
CA GLN A 387 -7.42 -20.79 -12.58
C GLN A 387 -7.61 -20.62 -11.07
N PRO A 388 -8.84 -20.69 -10.55
CA PRO A 388 -9.09 -20.44 -9.13
C PRO A 388 -8.35 -21.43 -8.22
N ASN A 389 -7.82 -20.91 -7.12
CA ASN A 389 -7.21 -21.65 -6.03
C ASN A 389 -8.24 -22.01 -4.96
N TYR A 390 -9.20 -21.11 -4.73
CA TYR A 390 -10.21 -21.23 -3.68
C TYR A 390 -11.61 -20.99 -4.24
N VAL A 391 -12.60 -21.55 -3.58
CA VAL A 391 -14.01 -21.15 -3.72
C VAL A 391 -14.61 -20.96 -2.34
N LEU A 392 -15.24 -19.82 -2.11
CA LEU A 392 -16.09 -19.56 -0.96
C LEU A 392 -17.53 -19.86 -1.36
N CYS A 393 -18.18 -20.75 -0.62
CA CYS A 393 -19.56 -21.15 -0.85
C CYS A 393 -20.44 -20.49 0.22
N ILE A 394 -21.44 -19.72 -0.20
CA ILE A 394 -22.37 -19.04 0.71
C ILE A 394 -23.79 -19.41 0.32
N ASN A 395 -24.52 -20.07 1.22
CA ASN A 395 -25.92 -20.46 0.97
C ASN A 395 -26.87 -19.92 2.03
N ALA A 396 -28.10 -19.61 1.62
CA ALA A 396 -29.18 -19.18 2.52
C ALA A 396 -30.10 -20.36 2.86
N TYR A 397 -30.30 -20.64 4.15
CA TYR A 397 -31.25 -21.66 4.61
C TYR A 397 -31.78 -21.35 6.00
N GLN A 398 -33.10 -21.46 6.20
CA GLN A 398 -33.77 -21.25 7.50
C GLN A 398 -33.39 -19.94 8.23
N GLY A 399 -33.16 -18.85 7.49
CA GLY A 399 -32.80 -17.54 8.07
C GLY A 399 -31.32 -17.36 8.41
N LEU A 400 -30.48 -18.34 8.07
CA LEU A 400 -29.03 -18.29 8.26
C LEU A 400 -28.32 -18.30 6.89
N ALA A 401 -27.21 -17.56 6.82
CA ALA A 401 -26.21 -17.69 5.77
C ALA A 401 -25.11 -18.65 6.26
N TYR A 402 -24.93 -19.77 5.57
CA TYR A 402 -23.91 -20.77 5.86
C TYR A 402 -22.72 -20.59 4.93
N VAL A 403 -21.51 -20.74 5.47
CA VAL A 403 -20.27 -20.41 4.76
C VAL A 403 -19.28 -21.56 4.84
N ASP A 404 -18.76 -21.96 3.67
CA ASP A 404 -17.69 -22.93 3.52
C ASP A 404 -16.56 -22.34 2.66
N LEU A 405 -15.31 -22.67 2.98
CA LEU A 405 -14.17 -22.39 2.10
C LEU A 405 -13.55 -23.69 1.63
N VAL A 406 -13.36 -23.81 0.32
CA VAL A 406 -12.72 -24.95 -0.32
C VAL A 406 -11.43 -24.53 -0.99
N ASP A 407 -10.35 -25.22 -0.67
CA ASP A 407 -9.07 -25.15 -1.38
C ASP A 407 -9.11 -26.16 -2.53
N LEU A 408 -9.18 -25.63 -3.75
CA LEU A 408 -9.28 -26.40 -4.98
C LEU A 408 -7.96 -27.08 -5.35
N LYS A 409 -6.83 -26.62 -4.80
CA LYS A 409 -5.51 -27.22 -5.05
C LYS A 409 -5.30 -28.46 -4.20
N SER A 410 -5.65 -28.39 -2.91
CA SER A 410 -5.57 -29.56 -2.02
C SER A 410 -6.79 -30.46 -2.12
N GLY A 411 -7.91 -29.96 -2.67
CA GLY A 411 -9.18 -30.68 -2.72
C GLY A 411 -9.78 -30.87 -1.33
N THR A 412 -9.58 -29.90 -0.42
CA THR A 412 -10.07 -29.94 0.96
C THR A 412 -11.02 -28.78 1.23
N GLY A 413 -11.99 -28.97 2.13
CA GLY A 413 -12.97 -27.96 2.48
C GLY A 413 -13.15 -27.83 3.99
N ARG A 414 -13.49 -26.62 4.44
CA ARG A 414 -13.81 -26.31 5.83
C ARG A 414 -15.13 -25.54 5.91
N TYR A 415 -15.97 -25.96 6.85
CA TYR A 415 -17.16 -25.20 7.25
C TYR A 415 -16.71 -24.07 8.18
N LEU A 416 -16.91 -22.81 7.76
CA LEU A 416 -16.47 -21.63 8.51
C LEU A 416 -17.48 -21.20 9.58
N GLY A 417 -18.76 -21.53 9.40
CA GLY A 417 -19.83 -21.17 10.32
C GLY A 417 -21.02 -20.53 9.61
N SER A 418 -21.89 -19.90 10.40
CA SER A 418 -23.09 -19.23 9.89
C SER A 418 -23.38 -17.88 10.56
N SER A 419 -23.99 -16.96 9.83
CA SER A 419 -24.50 -15.68 10.34
C SER A 419 -26.02 -15.55 10.14
N ASN A 420 -26.66 -14.70 10.94
CA ASN A 420 -28.09 -14.40 10.78
C ASN A 420 -28.29 -13.52 9.55
N ILE A 421 -29.22 -13.90 8.67
CA ILE A 421 -29.62 -13.05 7.55
C ILE A 421 -30.34 -11.81 8.09
N GLY A 422 -29.92 -10.62 7.67
CA GLY A 422 -30.41 -9.33 8.18
C GLY A 422 -29.97 -9.05 9.62
N GLY A 423 -28.96 -9.76 10.12
CA GLY A 423 -28.48 -9.64 11.50
C GLY A 423 -27.59 -8.43 11.79
N GLY A 424 -27.13 -7.72 10.75
CA GLY A 424 -26.30 -6.52 10.88
C GLY A 424 -24.86 -6.79 11.32
N ALA A 425 -24.38 -8.05 11.25
CA ALA A 425 -23.03 -8.43 11.66
C ALA A 425 -22.50 -9.62 10.86
N GLY A 426 -21.26 -9.50 10.38
CA GLY A 426 -20.58 -10.54 9.62
C GLY A 426 -19.92 -11.66 10.43
N THR A 427 -19.94 -11.60 11.77
CA THR A 427 -19.30 -12.62 12.61
C THR A 427 -20.01 -13.97 12.47
N LEU A 428 -19.24 -14.99 12.06
CA LEU A 428 -19.74 -16.35 11.89
C LEU A 428 -19.81 -17.10 13.23
N ASN A 429 -20.83 -17.92 13.39
CA ASN A 429 -21.05 -18.77 14.55
C ASN A 429 -20.89 -20.25 14.19
N GLY A 430 -20.24 -21.03 15.07
CA GLY A 430 -19.90 -22.43 14.78
C GLY A 430 -18.78 -22.56 13.74
N GLY A 431 -18.50 -23.78 13.29
CA GLY A 431 -17.45 -24.04 12.29
C GLY A 431 -16.05 -23.59 12.73
N ASP A 432 -15.19 -23.35 11.73
CA ASP A 432 -13.84 -22.77 11.87
C ASP A 432 -13.88 -21.24 11.81
N SER A 433 -14.72 -20.64 12.65
CA SER A 433 -14.98 -19.19 12.68
C SER A 433 -13.84 -18.34 13.27
N ALA A 434 -12.77 -18.97 13.76
CA ALA A 434 -11.60 -18.29 14.33
C ALA A 434 -10.65 -17.69 13.27
N THR A 435 -10.94 -17.90 11.99
CA THR A 435 -10.08 -17.57 10.83
C THR A 435 -10.09 -16.08 10.47
N GLY A 436 -10.95 -15.27 11.08
CA GLY A 436 -11.08 -13.83 10.76
C GLY A 436 -11.81 -13.55 9.44
N ILE A 437 -12.30 -14.58 8.74
CA ILE A 437 -13.27 -14.42 7.66
C ILE A 437 -14.61 -14.02 8.29
N ILE A 438 -15.21 -12.95 7.78
CA ILE A 438 -16.54 -12.49 8.18
C ILE A 438 -17.44 -12.37 6.95
N VAL A 439 -18.70 -12.80 7.10
CA VAL A 439 -19.70 -12.78 6.04
C VAL A 439 -21.05 -12.37 6.62
N ALA A 440 -21.61 -11.29 6.10
CA ALA A 440 -22.96 -10.85 6.39
C ALA A 440 -23.82 -10.94 5.15
N MET A 441 -25.10 -11.25 5.36
CA MET A 441 -26.09 -11.26 4.29
C MET A 441 -27.31 -10.50 4.76
N ASP A 442 -27.72 -9.46 4.03
CA ASP A 442 -29.03 -8.86 4.11
C ASP A 442 -29.80 -9.18 2.84
N ASN A 443 -30.80 -10.03 3.02
CA ASN A 443 -31.66 -10.50 1.94
C ASN A 443 -32.89 -9.57 1.86
N SER A 444 -32.76 -8.27 2.06
CA SER A 444 -33.87 -7.30 2.03
C SER A 444 -33.97 -6.53 0.71
N ASN A 445 -33.11 -6.83 -0.26
CA ASN A 445 -33.04 -6.11 -1.52
C ASN A 445 -34.35 -6.21 -2.32
N ILE A 446 -34.84 -5.07 -2.83
CA ILE A 446 -36.11 -4.94 -3.57
C ILE A 446 -35.96 -4.33 -4.99
N GLY A 447 -34.74 -3.93 -5.35
CA GLY A 447 -34.39 -3.46 -6.70
C GLY A 447 -33.50 -4.50 -7.39
N GLY A 448 -33.07 -4.23 -8.61
CA GLY A 448 -32.17 -5.15 -9.32
C GLY A 448 -32.73 -5.70 -10.62
N VAL A 449 -32.12 -6.79 -11.08
CA VAL A 449 -32.55 -7.57 -12.23
C VAL A 449 -33.89 -8.23 -11.98
N THR A 450 -34.61 -8.55 -13.05
CA THR A 450 -35.88 -9.25 -12.99
C THR A 450 -35.85 -10.45 -13.92
N GLU A 451 -36.94 -11.22 -13.97
CA GLU A 451 -37.08 -12.34 -14.92
C GLU A 451 -37.01 -11.93 -16.40
N THR A 452 -37.13 -10.64 -16.69
CA THR A 452 -37.23 -10.14 -18.07
C THR A 452 -36.24 -9.01 -18.40
N SER A 453 -35.52 -8.48 -17.42
CA SER A 453 -34.67 -7.30 -17.63
C SER A 453 -33.53 -7.21 -16.62
N ALA A 454 -32.35 -6.83 -17.08
CA ALA A 454 -31.22 -6.45 -16.22
C ALA A 454 -31.09 -4.93 -16.01
N ALA A 455 -31.97 -4.12 -16.61
CA ALA A 455 -31.78 -2.66 -16.70
C ALA A 455 -31.68 -1.95 -15.33
N ASN A 456 -32.19 -2.58 -14.28
CA ASN A 456 -32.24 -2.04 -12.93
C ASN A 456 -31.21 -2.69 -11.98
N ALA A 457 -30.24 -3.48 -12.47
CA ALA A 457 -29.20 -4.10 -11.64
C ALA A 457 -28.54 -3.10 -10.67
N ALA A 458 -28.25 -1.88 -11.14
CA ALA A 458 -27.64 -0.81 -10.34
C ALA A 458 -28.54 -0.22 -9.23
N THR A 459 -29.82 -0.62 -9.16
CA THR A 459 -30.73 -0.17 -8.11
C THR A 459 -30.72 -1.08 -6.88
N ALA A 460 -30.06 -2.23 -6.96
CA ALA A 460 -29.91 -3.13 -5.83
C ALA A 460 -28.91 -2.58 -4.80
N THR A 461 -29.27 -2.60 -3.53
CA THR A 461 -28.47 -1.96 -2.46
C THR A 461 -28.12 -2.87 -1.29
N ALA A 462 -28.71 -4.06 -1.22
CA ALA A 462 -28.44 -5.05 -0.17
C ALA A 462 -28.11 -6.41 -0.80
N GLY A 463 -27.48 -7.28 -0.03
CA GLY A 463 -27.08 -8.61 -0.46
C GLY A 463 -26.06 -9.22 0.48
N THR A 464 -24.91 -9.66 -0.05
CA THR A 464 -23.86 -10.34 0.72
C THR A 464 -22.58 -9.52 0.76
N GLU A 465 -22.04 -9.31 1.95
CA GLU A 465 -20.73 -8.67 2.17
C GLU A 465 -19.77 -9.62 2.85
N ILE A 466 -18.50 -9.56 2.44
CA ILE A 466 -17.48 -10.55 2.77
C ILE A 466 -16.17 -9.81 3.02
N TYR A 467 -15.48 -10.16 4.09
CA TYR A 467 -14.05 -9.85 4.27
C TYR A 467 -13.24 -11.16 4.38
N LEU A 468 -12.21 -11.27 3.54
CA LEU A 468 -11.35 -12.44 3.39
C LEU A 468 -9.89 -12.07 3.68
N PRO A 469 -9.35 -12.43 4.86
CA PRO A 469 -7.94 -12.21 5.14
C PRO A 469 -7.05 -12.94 4.12
N TYR A 470 -6.00 -12.28 3.63
CA TYR A 470 -5.07 -12.86 2.66
C TYR A 470 -4.36 -14.11 3.18
N SER A 471 -4.16 -14.20 4.50
CA SER A 471 -3.63 -15.39 5.17
C SER A 471 -4.53 -16.61 5.02
N GLU A 472 -5.84 -16.41 4.92
CA GLU A 472 -6.82 -17.49 4.85
C GLU A 472 -7.07 -17.98 3.41
N ILE A 473 -6.80 -17.13 2.42
CA ILE A 473 -6.92 -17.44 0.99
C ILE A 473 -5.56 -17.56 0.30
N GLY A 474 -4.48 -17.72 1.08
CA GLY A 474 -3.15 -18.05 0.61
C GLY A 474 -2.60 -17.09 -0.45
N LEU A 475 -2.78 -15.77 -0.29
CA LEU A 475 -2.33 -14.78 -1.27
C LEU A 475 -0.86 -15.02 -1.64
N ALA A 476 -0.60 -15.15 -2.94
CA ALA A 476 0.73 -15.47 -3.47
C ALA A 476 1.00 -14.79 -4.82
N SER A 477 0.32 -13.67 -5.09
CA SER A 477 0.48 -12.86 -6.30
C SER A 477 0.13 -11.39 -6.03
N SER A 478 0.43 -10.51 -6.99
CA SER A 478 0.13 -9.07 -6.93
C SER A 478 -1.31 -8.72 -7.34
N SER A 479 -2.17 -9.72 -7.60
CA SER A 479 -3.56 -9.50 -7.99
C SER A 479 -4.41 -10.70 -7.62
N VAL A 480 -5.65 -10.47 -7.18
CA VAL A 480 -6.65 -11.54 -7.02
C VAL A 480 -7.61 -11.50 -8.20
N LYS A 481 -7.85 -12.64 -8.85
CA LYS A 481 -8.95 -12.75 -9.82
C LYS A 481 -10.18 -13.33 -9.16
N VAL A 482 -11.34 -12.76 -9.48
CA VAL A 482 -12.61 -13.05 -8.81
C VAL A 482 -13.69 -13.34 -9.85
N MET A 483 -14.49 -14.37 -9.57
CA MET A 483 -15.71 -14.72 -10.32
C MET A 483 -16.80 -15.10 -9.31
N ALA A 484 -17.99 -14.52 -9.44
CA ALA A 484 -19.16 -14.90 -8.66
C ALA A 484 -20.16 -15.64 -9.55
N VAL A 485 -20.70 -16.75 -9.05
CA VAL A 485 -21.65 -17.62 -9.77
C VAL A 485 -22.83 -17.95 -8.86
N LEU A 486 -24.04 -17.76 -9.35
CA LEU A 486 -25.24 -18.25 -8.69
C LEU A 486 -25.51 -19.70 -9.10
N VAL A 487 -25.64 -20.59 -8.11
CA VAL A 487 -25.86 -22.03 -8.32
C VAL A 487 -26.98 -22.57 -7.44
N GLY A 488 -27.68 -23.58 -7.94
CA GLY A 488 -28.72 -24.27 -7.19
C GLY A 488 -28.11 -25.35 -6.30
N SER A 489 -28.90 -25.86 -5.36
CA SER A 489 -28.50 -26.90 -4.40
C SER A 489 -28.02 -28.24 -5.00
N SER A 490 -28.11 -28.42 -6.33
CA SER A 490 -27.62 -29.59 -7.06
C SER A 490 -26.35 -29.32 -7.91
N GLY A 491 -25.80 -28.11 -7.89
CA GLY A 491 -24.73 -27.70 -8.81
C GLY A 491 -25.23 -27.29 -10.20
N TYR A 492 -26.53 -27.02 -10.34
CA TYR A 492 -27.10 -26.43 -11.54
C TYR A 492 -26.72 -24.94 -11.62
N ILE A 493 -26.06 -24.54 -12.70
CA ILE A 493 -25.47 -23.20 -12.87
C ILE A 493 -26.50 -22.26 -13.50
N SER A 494 -26.75 -21.14 -12.83
CA SER A 494 -27.65 -20.08 -13.31
C SER A 494 -27.08 -19.35 -14.52
N ASN A 495 -27.93 -18.58 -15.20
CA ASN A 495 -27.49 -17.56 -16.15
C ASN A 495 -26.93 -16.29 -15.49
N GLN A 496 -26.83 -16.28 -14.16
CA GLN A 496 -26.32 -15.20 -13.33
C GLN A 496 -24.86 -15.46 -12.91
N VAL A 497 -23.95 -14.77 -13.58
CA VAL A 497 -22.49 -14.76 -13.32
C VAL A 497 -22.04 -13.31 -13.23
N LEU A 498 -21.01 -13.01 -12.43
CA LEU A 498 -20.38 -11.69 -12.37
C LEU A 498 -18.85 -11.82 -12.40
N PRO A 499 -18.15 -11.20 -13.37
CA PRO A 499 -18.66 -10.52 -14.56
C PRO A 499 -19.63 -11.33 -15.44
N PRO A 500 -20.59 -10.67 -16.13
CA PRO A 500 -21.72 -11.37 -16.74
C PRO A 500 -21.36 -12.16 -17.99
N ILE A 501 -22.13 -13.22 -18.22
CA ILE A 501 -22.23 -13.89 -19.53
C ILE A 501 -23.08 -13.03 -20.47
N PRO A 502 -23.02 -13.22 -21.80
CA PRO A 502 -23.74 -12.38 -22.75
C PRO A 502 -25.23 -12.23 -22.43
N ALA A 503 -25.73 -10.99 -22.44
CA ALA A 503 -27.14 -10.68 -22.23
C ALA A 503 -28.07 -11.53 -23.11
N GLY A 504 -29.17 -12.01 -22.52
CA GLY A 504 -30.12 -12.90 -23.17
C GLY A 504 -29.79 -14.39 -23.06
N SER A 505 -28.75 -14.76 -22.30
CA SER A 505 -28.39 -16.16 -22.08
C SER A 505 -29.37 -16.88 -21.16
N ASP A 506 -29.74 -18.10 -21.53
CA ASP A 506 -30.47 -19.05 -20.68
C ASP A 506 -29.59 -19.61 -19.56
N ASN A 507 -30.21 -20.28 -18.59
CA ASN A 507 -29.48 -21.01 -17.55
C ASN A 507 -28.52 -22.03 -18.17
N LEU A 508 -27.29 -22.07 -17.65
CA LEU A 508 -26.20 -22.85 -18.25
C LEU A 508 -26.36 -24.36 -18.05
N GLY A 509 -27.20 -24.78 -17.11
CA GLY A 509 -27.51 -26.20 -16.91
C GLY A 509 -26.71 -26.85 -15.78
N PRO A 510 -26.79 -28.18 -15.61
CA PRO A 510 -25.94 -28.88 -14.64
C PRO A 510 -24.47 -28.68 -15.01
N GLY A 511 -23.61 -28.35 -14.05
CA GLY A 511 -22.18 -28.26 -14.35
C GLY A 511 -21.56 -29.66 -14.58
N ALA A 512 -22.12 -30.72 -14.00
CA ALA A 512 -21.76 -32.12 -14.22
C ALA A 512 -22.73 -32.81 -15.21
N GLY A 513 -22.27 -33.08 -16.43
CA GLY A 513 -23.07 -33.70 -17.49
C GLY A 513 -22.45 -33.50 -18.88
N ASN A 514 -23.11 -33.97 -19.93
CA ASN A 514 -22.65 -33.77 -21.31
C ASN A 514 -23.56 -32.77 -22.06
N PRO A 515 -23.05 -31.59 -22.44
CA PRO A 515 -21.73 -31.05 -22.12
C PRO A 515 -21.69 -30.33 -20.76
N ALA A 516 -20.57 -30.45 -20.05
CA ALA A 516 -20.27 -29.60 -18.89
C ALA A 516 -20.11 -28.14 -19.35
N VAL A 517 -20.31 -27.19 -18.45
CA VAL A 517 -20.18 -25.76 -18.78
C VAL A 517 -18.72 -25.44 -19.09
N ASP A 518 -18.47 -24.82 -20.25
CA ASP A 518 -17.14 -24.33 -20.65
C ASP A 518 -17.21 -22.81 -20.83
N PHE A 519 -16.82 -22.07 -19.80
CA PHE A 519 -16.76 -20.60 -19.80
C PHE A 519 -15.77 -20.09 -20.85
N SER A 520 -14.68 -20.82 -21.13
CA SER A 520 -13.72 -20.40 -22.18
C SER A 520 -14.31 -20.37 -23.59
N GLY A 521 -15.51 -20.96 -23.79
CA GLY A 521 -16.29 -20.87 -25.03
C GLY A 521 -17.37 -19.77 -25.03
N ILE A 522 -17.58 -19.10 -23.90
CA ILE A 522 -18.53 -17.99 -23.74
C ILE A 522 -17.80 -16.68 -24.07
N ASN A 523 -18.51 -15.74 -24.71
CA ASN A 523 -17.90 -14.48 -25.11
C ASN A 523 -17.73 -13.52 -23.93
N GLY A 524 -16.53 -12.94 -23.81
CA GLY A 524 -16.13 -12.08 -22.68
C GLY A 524 -15.39 -12.86 -21.59
N ASP A 525 -14.73 -12.15 -20.68
CA ASP A 525 -14.15 -12.76 -19.48
C ASP A 525 -15.19 -12.71 -18.35
N GLN A 526 -15.52 -13.85 -17.74
CA GLN A 526 -16.39 -13.99 -16.57
C GLN A 526 -15.59 -13.94 -15.26
N PHE A 527 -14.43 -13.27 -15.28
CA PHE A 527 -13.65 -12.95 -14.09
C PHE A 527 -13.11 -11.53 -14.19
N VAL A 528 -12.83 -10.92 -13.05
CA VAL A 528 -12.14 -9.62 -12.96
C VAL A 528 -10.83 -9.78 -12.20
N SER A 529 -9.79 -9.05 -12.60
CA SER A 529 -8.49 -9.04 -11.94
C SER A 529 -8.33 -7.78 -11.10
N ILE A 530 -8.14 -7.95 -9.79
CA ILE A 530 -8.02 -6.87 -8.82
C ILE A 530 -6.57 -6.77 -8.38
N PRO A 531 -5.88 -5.64 -8.62
CA PRO A 531 -4.53 -5.46 -8.11
C PRO A 531 -4.54 -5.42 -6.59
N VAL A 532 -3.57 -6.09 -5.98
CA VAL A 532 -3.35 -6.06 -4.53
C VAL A 532 -2.28 -5.01 -4.21
N SER A 533 -2.55 -4.16 -3.23
CA SER A 533 -1.63 -3.11 -2.79
C SER A 533 -1.64 -2.99 -1.26
N GLY A 534 -0.73 -2.19 -0.70
CA GLY A 534 -0.68 -1.96 0.74
C GLY A 534 -0.21 -3.16 1.59
N ILE A 535 0.31 -4.22 0.95
CA ILE A 535 0.90 -5.37 1.67
C ILE A 535 2.11 -4.92 2.48
N SER A 536 2.08 -5.20 3.77
CA SER A 536 3.24 -5.05 4.65
C SER A 536 4.12 -6.28 4.53
N TYR A 537 5.28 -6.12 3.89
CA TYR A 537 6.27 -7.18 3.77
C TYR A 537 7.20 -7.16 4.98
N MET A 538 7.28 -8.27 5.71
CA MET A 538 8.19 -8.41 6.83
C MET A 538 9.65 -8.41 6.33
N PRO A 539 10.50 -7.43 6.72
CA PRO A 539 11.90 -7.45 6.35
C PRO A 539 12.61 -8.61 7.03
N LEU A 540 13.33 -9.42 6.26
CA LEU A 540 14.10 -10.56 6.76
C LEU A 540 15.60 -10.32 6.56
N GLY A 541 16.38 -10.80 7.52
CA GLY A 541 17.84 -10.64 7.51
C GLY A 541 18.57 -11.64 6.61
N SER A 542 17.93 -12.74 6.21
CA SER A 542 18.56 -13.77 5.37
C SER A 542 17.56 -14.63 4.58
N VAL A 543 18.05 -15.25 3.50
CA VAL A 543 17.33 -16.28 2.74
C VAL A 543 16.92 -17.46 3.63
N LYS A 544 17.77 -17.83 4.59
CA LYS A 544 17.47 -18.90 5.54
C LYS A 544 16.19 -18.62 6.33
N ASP A 545 15.99 -17.37 6.76
CA ASP A 545 14.82 -16.98 7.52
C ASP A 545 13.55 -17.08 6.67
N ALA A 546 13.64 -16.71 5.38
CA ALA A 546 12.52 -16.86 4.45
C ALA A 546 12.13 -18.33 4.22
N ILE A 547 13.11 -19.23 4.10
CA ILE A 547 12.90 -20.67 3.92
C ILE A 547 12.19 -21.30 5.13
N ALA A 548 12.43 -20.76 6.34
CA ALA A 548 11.87 -21.27 7.59
C ALA A 548 10.40 -20.87 7.82
N LEU A 549 9.91 -19.85 7.12
CA LEU A 549 8.54 -19.37 7.29
C LEU A 549 7.50 -20.30 6.65
N PRO A 550 6.25 -20.30 7.16
CA PRO A 550 5.12 -20.94 6.48
C PRO A 550 4.93 -20.38 5.06
N GLN A 551 4.25 -21.14 4.19
CA GLN A 551 3.85 -20.64 2.87
C GLN A 551 2.90 -19.44 3.00
N SER A 552 2.85 -18.61 1.96
CA SER A 552 2.07 -17.36 1.88
C SER A 552 2.45 -16.29 2.91
N SER A 553 3.63 -16.41 3.54
CA SER A 553 4.17 -15.33 4.37
C SER A 553 4.68 -14.20 3.48
N ALA A 554 4.20 -12.97 3.72
CA ALA A 554 4.67 -11.77 3.03
C ALA A 554 6.02 -11.33 3.58
N VAL A 555 7.07 -11.38 2.75
CA VAL A 555 8.46 -11.12 3.16
C VAL A 555 9.17 -10.18 2.20
N MET A 556 10.16 -9.46 2.72
CA MET A 556 11.11 -8.65 1.95
C MET A 556 12.53 -9.09 2.29
N LEU A 557 13.30 -9.44 1.26
CA LEU A 557 14.72 -9.76 1.36
C LEU A 557 15.53 -8.70 0.62
N GLN A 558 16.54 -8.14 1.29
CA GLN A 558 17.33 -7.03 0.77
C GLN A 558 18.76 -7.46 0.46
N SER A 559 19.39 -6.75 -0.48
CA SER A 559 20.82 -6.91 -0.80
C SER A 559 21.22 -8.35 -1.17
N LEU A 560 20.35 -9.07 -1.85
CA LEU A 560 20.58 -10.44 -2.29
C LEU A 560 21.39 -10.46 -3.57
N LYS A 561 22.27 -11.45 -3.73
CA LYS A 561 22.99 -11.68 -4.99
C LYS A 561 22.22 -12.65 -5.86
N VAL A 562 22.01 -12.30 -7.13
CA VAL A 562 21.48 -13.23 -8.14
C VAL A 562 22.58 -14.24 -8.49
N SER A 563 22.35 -15.53 -8.23
CA SER A 563 23.33 -16.60 -8.44
C SER A 563 23.11 -17.40 -9.72
N ALA A 564 21.89 -17.39 -10.25
CA ALA A 564 21.55 -17.93 -11.58
C ALA A 564 20.27 -17.25 -12.09
N SER A 565 20.13 -17.06 -13.40
CA SER A 565 18.94 -16.44 -14.01
C SER A 565 18.36 -17.31 -15.11
N PHE A 566 17.03 -17.46 -15.16
CA PHE A 566 16.31 -18.28 -16.14
C PHE A 566 15.18 -17.47 -16.80
N PRO A 567 15.51 -16.54 -17.72
CA PRO A 567 14.54 -15.62 -18.30
C PRO A 567 13.35 -16.28 -19.00
N ASN A 568 13.58 -17.43 -19.64
CA ASN A 568 12.51 -18.16 -20.35
C ASN A 568 11.51 -18.82 -19.40
N ASP A 569 11.91 -19.05 -18.15
CA ASP A 569 11.08 -19.68 -17.12
C ASP A 569 10.49 -18.64 -16.16
N GLY A 570 10.82 -17.35 -16.35
CA GLY A 570 10.36 -16.27 -15.47
C GLY A 570 10.87 -16.43 -14.04
N ALA A 571 12.10 -16.91 -13.85
CA ALA A 571 12.64 -17.24 -12.53
C ALA A 571 14.15 -17.01 -12.42
N TYR A 572 14.64 -16.81 -11.20
CA TYR A 572 16.07 -16.69 -10.91
C TYR A 572 16.39 -17.16 -9.48
N TYR A 573 17.63 -17.56 -9.22
CA TYR A 573 18.11 -17.88 -7.87
C TYR A 573 18.74 -16.66 -7.22
N VAL A 574 18.43 -16.46 -5.95
CA VAL A 574 19.08 -15.49 -5.07
C VAL A 574 19.78 -16.18 -3.92
N GLN A 575 20.84 -15.57 -3.42
CA GLN A 575 21.55 -16.02 -2.23
C GLN A 575 21.95 -14.81 -1.35
N ASP A 576 22.12 -15.07 -0.06
CA ASP A 576 22.76 -14.12 0.84
C ASP A 576 24.20 -13.83 0.33
N THR A 577 24.72 -12.63 0.60
CA THR A 577 26.05 -12.22 0.14
C THR A 577 27.18 -13.12 0.67
N THR A 578 26.97 -13.80 1.80
CA THR A 578 27.97 -14.65 2.46
C THR A 578 27.43 -16.05 2.84
N GLY A 579 26.20 -16.40 2.43
CA GLY A 579 25.50 -17.61 2.88
C GLY A 579 25.49 -18.76 1.85
N PRO A 580 25.38 -20.04 2.28
CA PRO A 580 25.32 -21.20 1.39
C PRO A 580 23.91 -21.51 0.86
N PHE A 581 22.90 -20.70 1.22
CA PHE A 581 21.51 -20.97 0.92
C PHE A 581 21.05 -20.15 -0.28
N GLY A 582 20.46 -20.85 -1.26
CA GLY A 582 19.79 -20.25 -2.41
C GLY A 582 18.27 -20.34 -2.27
N LEU A 583 17.57 -19.31 -2.72
CA LEU A 583 16.11 -19.27 -2.83
C LEU A 583 15.73 -19.08 -4.29
N LEU A 584 14.81 -19.90 -4.79
CA LEU A 584 14.22 -19.68 -6.10
C LEU A 584 13.24 -18.52 -6.01
N VAL A 585 13.39 -17.52 -6.87
CA VAL A 585 12.43 -16.42 -7.03
C VAL A 585 11.70 -16.62 -8.35
N ILE A 586 10.37 -16.64 -8.29
CA ILE A 586 9.49 -16.62 -9.46
C ILE A 586 9.09 -15.17 -9.69
N ASP A 587 9.48 -14.61 -10.83
CA ASP A 587 9.20 -13.22 -11.22
C ASP A 587 9.18 -13.11 -12.75
N SER A 588 8.01 -13.26 -13.37
CA SER A 588 7.91 -13.13 -14.83
C SER A 588 8.12 -11.71 -15.35
N ALA A 589 8.10 -10.70 -14.47
CA ALA A 589 8.22 -9.30 -14.85
C ALA A 589 9.68 -8.82 -14.85
N ASN A 590 10.52 -9.33 -13.94
CA ASN A 590 11.91 -8.91 -13.79
C ASN A 590 12.87 -10.10 -13.89
N GLN A 591 13.85 -9.98 -14.79
CA GLN A 591 14.87 -11.01 -15.02
C GLN A 591 16.27 -10.40 -14.84
N PRO A 592 16.70 -10.18 -13.58
CA PRO A 592 18.00 -9.60 -13.30
C PRO A 592 19.12 -10.54 -13.77
N ALA A 593 20.22 -9.95 -14.22
CA ALA A 593 21.40 -10.70 -14.66
C ALA A 593 22.11 -11.37 -13.47
N GLU A 594 22.82 -12.45 -13.74
CA GLU A 594 23.67 -13.09 -12.74
C GLU A 594 24.71 -12.11 -12.19
N GLY A 595 24.90 -12.11 -10.87
CA GLY A 595 25.80 -11.20 -10.18
C GLY A 595 25.21 -9.83 -9.85
N SER A 596 23.98 -9.51 -10.28
CA SER A 596 23.25 -8.33 -9.80
C SER A 596 22.90 -8.45 -8.31
N CYS A 597 22.81 -7.30 -7.64
CA CYS A 597 22.22 -7.21 -6.31
C CYS A 597 20.74 -6.83 -6.44
N VAL A 598 19.87 -7.47 -5.68
CA VAL A 598 18.43 -7.24 -5.71
C VAL A 598 17.82 -7.12 -4.33
N THR A 599 16.76 -6.35 -4.23
CA THR A 599 15.77 -6.43 -3.16
C THR A 599 14.52 -7.07 -3.74
N VAL A 600 14.00 -8.10 -3.08
CA VAL A 600 12.81 -8.84 -3.52
C VAL A 600 11.77 -8.84 -2.42
N SER A 601 10.57 -8.36 -2.74
CA SER A 601 9.37 -8.48 -1.91
C SER A 601 8.43 -9.50 -2.55
N GLY A 602 7.79 -10.33 -1.74
CA GLY A 602 6.91 -11.37 -2.26
C GLY A 602 6.35 -12.29 -1.18
N PHE A 603 5.78 -13.41 -1.64
CA PHE A 603 5.17 -14.41 -0.78
C PHE A 603 5.95 -15.72 -0.81
N THR A 604 6.24 -16.27 0.36
CA THR A 604 6.90 -17.58 0.46
C THR A 604 6.02 -18.66 -0.16
N THR A 605 6.62 -19.60 -0.89
CA THR A 605 5.89 -20.66 -1.57
C THR A 605 6.75 -21.92 -1.74
N THR A 606 6.25 -22.89 -2.49
CA THR A 606 7.00 -24.10 -2.85
C THR A 606 6.70 -24.48 -4.29
N VAL A 607 7.76 -24.65 -5.07
CA VAL A 607 7.74 -25.04 -6.48
C VAL A 607 8.59 -26.30 -6.62
N ASN A 608 8.06 -27.36 -7.23
CA ASN A 608 8.77 -28.63 -7.42
C ASN A 608 9.43 -29.18 -6.13
N ASN A 609 8.71 -29.08 -5.00
CA ASN A 609 9.20 -29.44 -3.65
C ASN A 609 10.40 -28.63 -3.13
N GLN A 610 10.78 -27.53 -3.78
CA GLN A 610 11.77 -26.58 -3.29
C GLN A 610 11.08 -25.32 -2.75
N ARG A 611 11.61 -24.76 -1.65
CA ARG A 611 11.18 -23.44 -1.14
C ARG A 611 11.50 -22.36 -2.15
N ALA A 612 10.53 -21.49 -2.38
CA ALA A 612 10.62 -20.41 -3.35
C ALA A 612 9.92 -19.16 -2.83
N LEU A 613 10.06 -18.07 -3.58
CA LEU A 613 9.39 -16.80 -3.35
C LEU A 613 8.68 -16.40 -4.64
N ASN A 614 7.36 -16.16 -4.57
CA ASN A 614 6.64 -15.48 -5.67
C ASN A 614 6.85 -13.99 -5.47
N ALA A 615 7.68 -13.38 -6.32
CA ALA A 615 7.96 -11.95 -6.23
C ALA A 615 6.74 -11.15 -6.67
N THR A 616 6.43 -10.11 -5.89
CA THR A 616 5.51 -9.03 -6.29
C THR A 616 6.26 -7.78 -6.70
N GLN A 617 7.49 -7.61 -6.19
CA GLN A 617 8.37 -6.52 -6.53
C GLN A 617 9.83 -6.98 -6.47
N THR A 618 10.58 -6.64 -7.51
CA THR A 618 12.03 -6.83 -7.55
C THR A 618 12.68 -5.52 -7.98
N THR A 619 13.63 -5.05 -7.17
CA THR A 619 14.43 -3.87 -7.49
C THR A 619 15.88 -4.29 -7.63
N VAL A 620 16.48 -4.02 -8.79
CA VAL A 620 17.93 -4.16 -8.97
C VAL A 620 18.59 -2.98 -8.28
N VAL A 621 19.41 -3.27 -7.27
CA VAL A 621 20.17 -2.27 -6.53
C VAL A 621 21.54 -2.15 -7.18
N THR A 622 21.97 -0.92 -7.49
CA THR A 622 23.38 -0.66 -7.80
C THR A 622 24.21 -1.17 -6.62
N PRO A 623 25.24 -1.99 -6.86
CA PRO A 623 26.14 -2.38 -5.78
C PRO A 623 26.65 -1.13 -5.07
N PRO A 624 26.84 -1.13 -3.73
CA PRO A 624 27.49 -0.01 -3.08
C PRO A 624 28.79 0.31 -3.80
N ASP A 625 29.11 1.60 -3.93
CA ASP A 625 30.33 2.06 -4.58
C ASP A 625 31.50 1.18 -4.14
N SER A 626 32.23 0.63 -5.11
CA SER A 626 33.34 -0.26 -4.83
C SER A 626 34.25 0.41 -3.80
N ILE A 627 34.59 -0.28 -2.73
CA ILE A 627 35.52 0.30 -1.75
C ILE A 627 36.85 0.46 -2.47
N HIS A 628 37.31 1.70 -2.59
CA HIS A 628 38.57 2.02 -3.21
C HIS A 628 39.71 1.69 -2.25
N ILE A 629 40.35 0.54 -2.45
CA ILE A 629 41.41 0.05 -1.56
C ILE A 629 42.68 -0.10 -2.38
N LYS A 630 43.78 0.47 -1.88
CA LYS A 630 45.11 0.19 -2.44
C LYS A 630 45.42 -1.30 -2.29
N PRO A 631 46.03 -1.97 -3.29
CA PRO A 631 46.50 -3.36 -3.17
C PRO A 631 47.16 -3.70 -1.82
N ALA A 632 48.01 -2.83 -1.26
CA ALA A 632 48.62 -3.03 0.06
C ALA A 632 47.65 -3.01 1.26
N GLY A 633 46.51 -2.31 1.15
CA GLY A 633 45.45 -2.29 2.16
C GLY A 633 44.66 -3.61 2.26
N MET A 634 44.78 -4.49 1.27
CA MET A 634 44.22 -5.85 1.32
C MET A 634 45.17 -6.86 1.97
N GLY A 635 46.44 -6.52 2.19
CA GLY A 635 47.52 -7.47 2.49
C GLY A 635 48.14 -7.37 3.89
N SER A 636 47.52 -8.00 4.89
CA SER A 636 48.20 -8.81 5.94
C SER A 636 47.17 -9.68 6.68
N ALA A 637 47.61 -10.80 7.26
CA ALA A 637 46.78 -11.89 7.80
C ALA A 637 45.76 -11.48 8.90
N VAL A 638 45.81 -10.25 9.41
CA VAL A 638 44.91 -9.73 10.46
C VAL A 638 44.04 -8.56 9.99
N VAL A 639 44.45 -7.77 8.98
CA VAL A 639 43.71 -6.59 8.50
C VAL A 639 42.87 -6.90 7.25
N GLY A 640 43.28 -7.86 6.41
CA GLY A 640 42.61 -8.20 5.15
C GLY A 640 41.34 -9.05 5.28
N LYS A 641 41.13 -9.76 6.41
CA LYS A 641 39.94 -10.60 6.62
C LYS A 641 38.63 -9.81 6.72
N ASN A 642 38.69 -8.53 7.09
CA ASN A 642 37.51 -7.68 7.20
C ASN A 642 36.97 -7.23 5.83
N ASN A 643 37.71 -7.49 4.76
CA ASN A 643 37.37 -7.11 3.39
C ASN A 643 37.19 -8.35 2.50
N THR A 644 36.78 -9.52 3.02
CA THR A 644 36.32 -10.65 2.18
C THR A 644 34.89 -10.43 1.71
N ASP A 645 34.58 -10.89 0.50
CA ASP A 645 33.25 -10.80 -0.12
C ASP A 645 32.75 -9.36 -0.31
N ALA A 646 33.65 -8.39 -0.19
CA ALA A 646 33.38 -6.99 -0.47
C ALA A 646 33.57 -6.71 -1.96
N LEU A 647 32.71 -5.85 -2.52
CA LEU A 647 32.99 -5.26 -3.82
C LEU A 647 34.11 -4.23 -3.65
N VAL A 648 35.29 -4.55 -4.16
CA VAL A 648 36.47 -3.71 -4.05
C VAL A 648 36.90 -3.21 -5.43
N ARG A 649 37.51 -2.03 -5.46
CA ARG A 649 38.30 -1.58 -6.60
C ARG A 649 39.74 -1.43 -6.17
N ILE A 650 40.61 -2.16 -6.85
CA ILE A 650 42.07 -2.05 -6.73
C ILE A 650 42.64 -1.40 -7.99
N TRP A 651 43.82 -0.81 -7.90
CA TRP A 651 44.51 -0.23 -9.05
C TRP A 651 46.02 -0.33 -8.88
N GLY A 652 46.72 -0.40 -10.00
CA GLY A 652 48.17 -0.53 -10.01
C GLY A 652 48.70 -0.99 -11.35
N LYS A 653 49.98 -1.33 -11.35
CA LYS A 653 50.71 -1.81 -12.52
C LYS A 653 50.64 -3.33 -12.63
N VAL A 654 50.43 -3.82 -13.83
CA VAL A 654 50.49 -5.25 -14.12
C VAL A 654 51.93 -5.73 -14.06
N THR A 655 52.20 -6.71 -13.21
CA THR A 655 53.56 -7.25 -13.00
C THR A 655 53.79 -8.60 -13.65
N GLY A 656 52.71 -9.30 -14.00
CA GLY A 656 52.76 -10.61 -14.65
C GLY A 656 51.38 -11.26 -14.71
N TRP A 657 51.30 -12.35 -15.47
CA TRP A 657 50.12 -13.20 -15.57
C TRP A 657 50.52 -14.67 -15.66
N ASP A 658 49.61 -15.54 -15.24
CA ASP A 658 49.76 -16.99 -15.26
C ASP A 658 48.47 -17.59 -15.85
N LEU A 659 48.64 -18.46 -16.85
CA LEU A 659 47.58 -19.19 -17.54
C LEU A 659 47.61 -20.67 -17.21
N GLY A 660 48.05 -21.03 -15.99
CA GLY A 660 47.88 -22.36 -15.44
C GLY A 660 46.40 -22.75 -15.29
N ASN A 661 46.08 -23.53 -14.27
CA ASN A 661 44.70 -24.01 -14.06
C ASN A 661 43.66 -22.89 -13.76
N GLU A 662 44.12 -21.68 -13.44
CA GLU A 662 43.29 -20.48 -13.25
C GLU A 662 43.92 -19.35 -14.06
N ALA A 663 43.15 -18.65 -14.89
CA ALA A 663 43.62 -17.46 -15.59
C ALA A 663 43.75 -16.31 -14.58
N ILE A 664 44.99 -15.88 -14.31
CA ILE A 664 45.28 -14.83 -13.33
C ILE A 664 46.28 -13.81 -13.85
N PHE A 665 46.16 -12.57 -13.37
CA PHE A 665 47.21 -11.55 -13.49
C PHE A 665 47.41 -10.83 -12.16
N TYR A 666 48.52 -10.11 -12.04
CA TYR A 666 48.94 -9.45 -10.81
C TYR A 666 48.91 -7.93 -10.96
N VAL A 667 48.36 -7.22 -9.96
CA VAL A 667 48.29 -5.75 -9.92
C VAL A 667 49.02 -5.20 -8.69
N ASP A 668 50.08 -4.42 -8.89
CA ASP A 668 50.93 -3.85 -7.85
C ASP A 668 50.82 -2.32 -7.77
N ASP A 669 50.66 -1.78 -6.56
CA ASP A 669 50.66 -0.34 -6.28
C ASP A 669 52.06 0.23 -5.99
N GLY A 670 53.11 -0.54 -6.27
CA GLY A 670 54.50 -0.18 -6.02
C GLY A 670 54.99 -0.56 -4.63
N LYS A 671 54.20 -1.32 -3.86
CA LYS A 671 54.61 -1.85 -2.55
C LYS A 671 55.28 -3.21 -2.65
N GLY A 672 55.25 -3.87 -3.82
CA GLY A 672 56.02 -5.10 -4.04
C GLY A 672 55.52 -6.26 -3.19
N ILE A 673 54.20 -6.35 -2.97
CA ILE A 673 53.60 -7.46 -2.22
C ILE A 673 53.92 -8.74 -2.96
N TYR A 674 54.56 -9.69 -2.28
CA TYR A 674 54.97 -10.95 -2.90
C TYR A 674 54.28 -12.11 -2.20
N ASP A 675 53.54 -12.90 -2.97
CA ASP A 675 52.75 -14.03 -2.47
C ASP A 675 53.48 -15.38 -2.58
N GLY A 676 54.75 -15.38 -3.00
CA GLY A 676 55.57 -16.59 -3.12
C GLY A 676 55.42 -17.34 -4.45
N ASN A 677 54.73 -16.79 -5.45
CA ASN A 677 54.62 -17.42 -6.77
C ASN A 677 55.99 -17.66 -7.43
N VAL A 678 56.11 -18.75 -8.19
CA VAL A 678 57.38 -19.19 -8.82
C VAL A 678 57.93 -18.23 -9.88
N PHE A 679 57.11 -17.29 -10.35
CA PHE A 679 57.46 -16.35 -11.42
C PHE A 679 58.00 -15.01 -10.89
N GLY A 680 57.96 -14.78 -9.58
CA GLY A 680 58.46 -13.54 -8.97
C GLY A 680 57.54 -12.33 -9.17
N TYR A 681 56.28 -12.52 -9.58
CA TYR A 681 55.34 -11.43 -9.78
C TYR A 681 54.89 -10.82 -8.45
N THR A 682 54.64 -9.51 -8.42
CA THR A 682 54.25 -8.78 -7.20
C THR A 682 52.87 -8.13 -7.36
N GLY A 683 52.14 -7.97 -6.27
CA GLY A 683 50.80 -7.38 -6.25
C GLY A 683 49.70 -8.35 -5.83
N ILE A 684 48.45 -7.93 -5.99
CA ILE A 684 47.25 -8.74 -5.68
C ILE A 684 46.88 -9.58 -6.89
N ARG A 685 46.50 -10.85 -6.65
CA ARG A 685 46.00 -11.77 -7.68
C ARG A 685 44.63 -11.32 -8.18
N VAL A 686 44.48 -11.17 -9.49
CA VAL A 686 43.20 -10.92 -10.16
C VAL A 686 42.80 -12.17 -10.92
N LEU A 687 41.66 -12.75 -10.55
CA LEU A 687 41.05 -13.90 -11.23
C LEU A 687 40.03 -13.39 -12.24
N TYR A 688 39.97 -14.05 -13.39
CA TYR A 688 39.04 -13.76 -14.46
C TYR A 688 38.75 -15.02 -15.28
N ASP A 689 37.61 -15.05 -15.98
CA ASP A 689 37.12 -16.18 -16.78
C ASP A 689 36.77 -15.80 -18.23
N PHE A 690 37.27 -14.65 -18.68
CA PHE A 690 37.09 -14.12 -20.03
C PHE A 690 38.43 -13.97 -20.76
N GLU A 691 38.42 -13.90 -22.09
CA GLU A 691 39.63 -13.77 -22.90
C GLU A 691 40.22 -12.36 -22.77
N TYR A 692 41.23 -12.21 -21.91
CA TYR A 692 41.90 -10.94 -21.65
C TYR A 692 43.34 -11.13 -21.18
N TYR A 693 44.27 -10.44 -21.84
CA TYR A 693 45.71 -10.56 -21.57
C TYR A 693 46.33 -9.17 -21.43
N PRO A 694 46.40 -8.59 -20.22
CA PRO A 694 47.03 -7.30 -20.04
C PRO A 694 48.55 -7.41 -20.25
N ASN A 695 49.18 -6.38 -20.80
CA ASN A 695 50.62 -6.37 -20.96
C ASN A 695 51.29 -6.12 -19.61
N VAL A 696 52.42 -6.77 -19.38
CA VAL A 696 53.28 -6.43 -18.24
C VAL A 696 53.70 -4.97 -18.38
N GLY A 697 53.35 -4.18 -17.37
CA GLY A 697 53.62 -2.76 -17.31
C GLY A 697 52.40 -1.86 -17.47
N ASP A 698 51.25 -2.41 -17.87
CA ASP A 698 50.01 -1.65 -18.00
C ASP A 698 49.52 -1.16 -16.62
N CYS A 699 49.08 0.09 -16.54
CA CYS A 699 48.40 0.62 -15.36
C CYS A 699 46.89 0.47 -15.54
N LEU A 700 46.25 -0.26 -14.65
CA LEU A 700 44.81 -0.54 -14.72
C LEU A 700 44.14 -0.52 -13.34
N GLY A 701 42.82 -0.37 -13.35
CA GLY A 701 41.93 -0.60 -12.22
C GLY A 701 41.15 -1.88 -12.43
N VAL A 702 40.91 -2.61 -11.35
CA VAL A 702 40.07 -3.81 -11.35
C VAL A 702 39.00 -3.64 -10.28
N THR A 703 37.76 -3.71 -10.70
CA THR A 703 36.60 -3.83 -9.82
C THR A 703 36.25 -5.31 -9.69
N GLY A 704 36.00 -5.80 -8.48
CA GLY A 704 35.71 -7.21 -8.32
C GLY A 704 35.41 -7.61 -6.89
N ILE A 705 35.08 -8.88 -6.70
CA ILE A 705 34.81 -9.43 -5.37
C ILE A 705 36.13 -9.89 -4.76
N SER A 706 36.47 -9.37 -3.59
CA SER A 706 37.65 -9.78 -2.84
C SER A 706 37.46 -11.15 -2.19
N SER A 707 38.51 -11.96 -2.19
CA SER A 707 38.55 -13.27 -1.53
C SER A 707 39.99 -13.63 -1.14
N PHE A 708 40.23 -14.84 -0.65
CA PHE A 708 41.57 -15.36 -0.36
C PHE A 708 41.78 -16.76 -0.97
N LYS A 709 43.01 -17.04 -1.39
CA LYS A 709 43.49 -18.40 -1.67
C LYS A 709 44.30 -18.90 -0.49
N ALA A 710 43.87 -19.99 0.12
CA ALA A 710 44.66 -20.71 1.11
C ALA A 710 45.72 -21.54 0.38
N LEU A 711 47.00 -21.28 0.67
CA LEU A 711 48.11 -22.15 0.27
C LEU A 711 48.65 -22.81 1.53
N THR A 712 48.49 -24.12 1.62
CA THR A 712 49.11 -24.92 2.68
C THR A 712 50.43 -25.45 2.16
N ASP A 713 51.53 -25.09 2.82
CA ASP A 713 52.83 -25.69 2.54
C ASP A 713 52.78 -27.18 2.91
N PRO A 714 53.03 -28.10 1.96
CA PRO A 714 52.91 -29.53 2.18
C PRO A 714 53.97 -30.09 3.15
N THR A 715 55.02 -29.32 3.44
CA THR A 715 56.15 -29.72 4.29
C THR A 715 56.00 -29.19 5.71
N THR A 716 55.54 -27.95 5.85
CA THR A 716 55.41 -27.29 7.17
C THR A 716 53.99 -27.32 7.73
N HIS A 717 53.00 -27.68 6.91
CA HIS A 717 51.56 -27.62 7.22
C HIS A 717 51.06 -26.22 7.61
N ILE A 718 51.85 -25.18 7.38
CA ILE A 718 51.44 -23.80 7.60
C ILE A 718 50.56 -23.36 6.43
N THR A 719 49.40 -22.79 6.75
CA THR A 719 48.48 -22.24 5.75
C THR A 719 48.63 -20.73 5.64
N THR A 720 49.05 -20.25 4.47
CA THR A 720 49.14 -18.83 4.13
C THR A 720 47.92 -18.43 3.30
N TYR A 721 47.26 -17.36 3.72
CA TYR A 721 46.11 -16.79 3.00
C TYR A 721 46.57 -15.64 2.11
N ILE A 722 46.40 -15.80 0.80
CA ILE A 722 46.78 -14.81 -0.20
C ILE A 722 45.53 -14.05 -0.65
N PRO A 723 45.47 -12.72 -0.48
CA PRO A 723 44.34 -11.91 -0.96
C PRO A 723 44.26 -11.94 -2.50
N GLN A 724 43.03 -11.99 -3.01
CA GLN A 724 42.75 -11.98 -4.44
C GLN A 724 41.45 -11.21 -4.74
N VAL A 725 41.29 -10.75 -5.98
CA VAL A 725 40.09 -10.09 -6.49
C VAL A 725 39.59 -10.86 -7.70
N ARG A 726 38.28 -11.09 -7.83
CA ARG A 726 37.69 -11.70 -9.02
C ARG A 726 36.98 -10.64 -9.86
N ALA A 727 37.50 -10.37 -11.06
CA ALA A 727 36.80 -9.61 -12.10
C ALA A 727 35.73 -10.52 -12.73
N ARG A 728 34.55 -9.99 -13.02
CA ARG A 728 33.41 -10.77 -13.54
C ARG A 728 33.24 -10.59 -15.04
N THR A 729 33.61 -9.42 -15.56
CA THR A 729 33.51 -9.07 -16.97
C THR A 729 34.70 -8.21 -17.39
N LEU A 730 34.90 -8.03 -18.70
CA LEU A 730 35.94 -7.13 -19.20
C LEU A 730 35.72 -5.67 -18.74
N ASP A 731 34.47 -5.24 -18.57
CA ASP A 731 34.12 -3.88 -18.12
C ASP A 731 34.54 -3.60 -16.67
N ASP A 732 34.80 -4.65 -15.88
CA ASP A 732 35.36 -4.51 -14.53
C ASP A 732 36.85 -4.06 -14.57
N ILE A 733 37.50 -4.06 -15.75
CA ILE A 733 38.89 -3.65 -15.95
C ILE A 733 38.96 -2.30 -16.67
N SER A 734 39.59 -1.31 -16.03
CA SER A 734 39.72 0.06 -16.57
C SER A 734 41.18 0.43 -16.79
N PHE A 735 41.54 0.83 -18.02
CA PHE A 735 42.91 1.24 -18.34
C PHE A 735 43.20 2.69 -17.92
N PHE A 736 44.35 2.92 -17.28
CA PHE A 736 44.82 4.24 -16.87
C PHE A 736 46.19 4.53 -17.48
N PRO A 737 46.27 5.05 -18.72
CA PRO A 737 47.57 5.25 -19.38
C PRO A 737 48.49 6.28 -18.71
N ASN A 738 48.01 7.07 -17.73
CA ASN A 738 48.72 8.23 -17.17
C ASN A 738 48.75 8.33 -15.64
N VAL A 739 48.54 7.25 -14.89
CA VAL A 739 48.62 7.31 -13.41
C VAL A 739 49.94 6.70 -12.95
N TYR A 740 50.86 7.57 -12.54
CA TYR A 740 51.95 7.29 -11.60
C TYR A 740 51.87 8.28 -10.45
#